data_AF-X6MEU8-F1
#
_entry.id   AF-X6MEU8-F1
#
_cell.length_a   1.000
_cell.length_b   1.000
_cell.length_c   1.000
_cell.angle_alpha   90.00
_cell.angle_beta   90.00
_cell.angle_gamma   90.00
#
_symmetry.space_group_name_H-M   'P 1'
#
loop_
_entity.id
_entity.type
_entity.pdbx_description
1 polymer ?
#
loop_
_entity_poly.entity_id
_entity_poly.type
_entity_poly.pdbx_seq_one_letter_code
_entity_poly.pdbx_strand_id
1 'polypeptide(L)'
;MYKKITNYTICSVFEWQKESQITRKKLTELSNEEMSLSKLYVNDGTKIRTIPSPSQTMREQPSTVQSIDSADVLTTVNDKKEDNEEVMKEEHIAEILDFRRHWDADWRAGNTEAAKRVEEALNNNEHKLIVVAYNSSEWKNVKDEYYFSNFSFIKLVNDDNIIKEEFDEYWLFEIRDKLIILDNICIDGSIYIVNCELQCKKNVDIKSNIFITKNGIFSEEEKKDIKIIEWNTKIYYEILIKLQDIEENLNKYFLEKKWDDCFINSEKYLKICIETFGLNNYYVATAYNNIGILFKAKEQPDKAIEFIEKAINIMNNYEKDNMFIAQLYHNLGESYNSLEQHDIAINLFEKAIKIKLNLFNEDHSSIIRTYNSLAFSYYQKDKNITALQLYEKVLNIRLNKFGNDHIDIASSYKCLGRCYDSIEDFYTAINYYKKSLNIIKICNNNQSDIAVMYYDIARIYYHVKQYDDAIDYHQKALEIRLNNSNNDNNNSIDIINSYDELGLSYFNIENYDESIKCWESSLKIKLNIFGKYHSDVAFVYMRLGSSYFVKGFYSNAIECCENALQIRKTIFQKINKDLSDTYLALGAIFEKIGKKEIAIQYFEELWKARSQLFGEWNQDTDYAKKRLTQIENEDYLIICD
;
A
#
# COMPACT_ATOMS: atom_id res chain seq x y z
N MET A 1 2.02 -13.03 -3.09
CA MET A 1 1.33 -12.35 -4.21
C MET A 1 2.16 -12.19 -5.50
N TYR A 2 3.32 -12.85 -5.68
CA TYR A 2 4.13 -12.75 -6.92
C TYR A 2 4.01 -14.00 -7.79
N LYS A 3 2.87 -14.17 -8.47
CA LYS A 3 2.67 -15.28 -9.41
C LYS A 3 2.02 -14.82 -10.70
N LYS A 4 2.68 -13.89 -11.39
CA LYS A 4 2.47 -13.54 -12.80
C LYS A 4 3.70 -12.75 -13.29
N ILE A 5 4.85 -13.41 -13.31
CA ILE A 5 5.97 -13.01 -14.18
C ILE A 5 5.94 -14.00 -15.34
N THR A 6 5.97 -13.43 -16.54
CA THR A 6 5.92 -14.07 -17.85
C THR A 6 6.76 -15.35 -17.91
N ASN A 7 6.08 -16.48 -18.14
CA ASN A 7 6.71 -17.75 -18.51
C ASN A 7 7.33 -17.64 -19.91
N TYR A 8 8.50 -17.01 -20.02
CA TYR A 8 9.51 -17.53 -20.94
C TYR A 8 10.26 -18.63 -20.18
N THR A 9 9.76 -19.85 -20.31
CA THR A 9 10.38 -21.05 -19.78
C THR A 9 11.81 -21.13 -20.32
N ILE A 10 12.76 -21.54 -19.48
CA ILE A 10 14.14 -21.92 -19.88
C ILE A 10 14.15 -22.82 -21.13
N CYS A 11 13.08 -23.61 -21.35
CA CYS A 11 12.80 -24.37 -22.57
C CYS A 11 12.92 -23.55 -23.86
N SER A 12 12.51 -22.29 -23.89
CA SER A 12 12.53 -21.52 -25.14
C SER A 12 13.94 -21.33 -25.67
N VAL A 13 14.98 -21.25 -24.83
CA VAL A 13 16.37 -21.10 -25.32
C VAL A 13 16.90 -22.42 -25.90
N PHE A 14 16.63 -23.53 -25.21
CA PHE A 14 17.01 -24.87 -25.66
C PHE A 14 16.16 -25.31 -26.87
N GLU A 15 14.95 -24.77 -27.04
CA GLU A 15 14.07 -24.98 -28.18
C GLU A 15 14.32 -23.97 -29.33
N TRP A 16 14.76 -22.74 -29.09
CA TRP A 16 14.91 -21.69 -30.11
C TRP A 16 16.17 -21.84 -30.97
N GLN A 17 17.24 -22.49 -30.48
CA GLN A 17 18.33 -22.94 -31.37
C GLN A 17 17.84 -23.91 -32.46
N LYS A 18 16.71 -24.60 -32.26
CA LYS A 18 16.05 -25.45 -33.26
C LYS A 18 15.44 -24.61 -34.39
N GLU A 19 14.78 -23.51 -34.05
CA GLU A 19 14.14 -22.65 -35.04
C GLU A 19 15.16 -21.79 -35.78
N SER A 20 16.24 -21.30 -35.16
CA SER A 20 17.21 -20.46 -35.88
C SER A 20 18.07 -21.23 -36.89
N GLN A 21 18.37 -22.52 -36.64
CA GLN A 21 19.06 -23.37 -37.63
C GLN A 21 18.14 -23.81 -38.77
N ILE A 22 16.87 -24.11 -38.49
CA ILE A 22 15.87 -24.42 -39.53
C ILE A 22 15.53 -23.17 -40.34
N THR A 23 15.44 -22.00 -39.70
CA THR A 23 15.13 -20.72 -40.35
C THR A 23 16.33 -20.18 -41.14
N ARG A 24 17.58 -20.38 -40.71
CA ARG A 24 18.77 -20.07 -41.55
C ARG A 24 18.85 -20.98 -42.77
N LYS A 25 18.55 -22.28 -42.64
CA LYS A 25 18.52 -23.23 -43.75
C LYS A 25 17.37 -22.94 -44.72
N LYS A 26 16.17 -22.66 -44.18
CA LYS A 26 15.00 -22.21 -44.94
C LYS A 26 15.16 -20.82 -45.56
N LEU A 27 15.88 -19.87 -44.95
CA LEU A 27 16.13 -18.56 -45.56
C LEU A 27 17.12 -18.64 -46.74
N THR A 28 18.11 -19.55 -46.69
CA THR A 28 18.95 -19.88 -47.88
C THR A 28 18.21 -20.67 -48.95
N GLU A 29 17.14 -21.39 -48.60
CA GLU A 29 16.28 -22.10 -49.56
C GLU A 29 15.18 -21.17 -50.13
N LEU A 30 14.60 -20.28 -49.31
CA LEU A 30 13.58 -19.29 -49.67
C LEU A 30 14.14 -18.09 -50.45
N SER A 31 15.42 -17.73 -50.28
CA SER A 31 16.05 -16.71 -51.13
C SER A 31 16.20 -17.16 -52.60
N ASN A 32 16.00 -18.45 -52.89
CA ASN A 32 15.99 -19.01 -54.24
C ASN A 32 14.57 -19.30 -54.78
N GLU A 33 13.52 -19.19 -53.95
CA GLU A 33 12.14 -19.50 -54.35
C GLU A 33 11.16 -18.31 -54.23
N GLU A 34 11.50 -17.21 -53.54
CA GLU A 34 10.64 -16.00 -53.48
C GLU A 34 10.87 -15.01 -54.63
N MET A 35 10.84 -15.51 -55.86
CA MET A 35 10.58 -14.70 -57.06
C MET A 35 9.30 -15.16 -57.76
N SER A 36 8.24 -15.49 -57.02
CA SER A 36 6.91 -15.70 -57.57
C SER A 36 5.80 -15.69 -56.50
N LEU A 37 4.83 -14.80 -56.72
CA LEU A 37 3.42 -14.87 -56.29
C LEU A 37 3.03 -14.25 -54.95
N SER A 38 2.78 -12.95 -55.06
CA SER A 38 1.81 -12.17 -54.29
C SER A 38 0.33 -12.54 -54.61
N LYS A 39 -0.54 -12.48 -53.57
CA LYS A 39 -1.99 -12.11 -53.53
C LYS A 39 -3.03 -13.18 -53.11
N LEU A 40 -3.94 -12.73 -52.22
CA LEU A 40 -5.30 -13.19 -51.85
C LEU A 40 -5.37 -14.29 -50.77
N TYR A 41 -6.21 -14.28 -49.71
CA TYR A 41 -7.61 -13.85 -49.53
C TYR A 41 -7.95 -13.47 -48.06
N VAL A 42 -9.14 -12.89 -47.89
CA VAL A 42 -9.81 -12.32 -46.70
C VAL A 42 -10.90 -13.26 -46.14
N ASN A 43 -11.18 -13.13 -44.82
CA ASN A 43 -12.40 -13.46 -44.03
C ASN A 43 -12.88 -14.90 -43.77
N ASP A 44 -13.02 -15.22 -42.48
CA ASP A 44 -14.25 -15.44 -41.67
C ASP A 44 -13.87 -16.36 -40.48
N GLY A 45 -14.21 -16.11 -39.20
CA GLY A 45 -15.51 -15.74 -38.66
C GLY A 45 -16.17 -16.95 -38.01
N THR A 46 -15.66 -17.48 -36.87
CA THR A 46 -16.42 -18.44 -36.03
C THR A 46 -16.16 -18.31 -34.53
N LYS A 47 -17.28 -18.32 -33.80
CA LYS A 47 -17.47 -18.26 -32.35
C LYS A 47 -16.82 -19.43 -31.60
N ILE A 48 -16.18 -19.17 -30.46
CA ILE A 48 -15.81 -20.21 -29.49
C ILE A 48 -16.64 -20.04 -28.22
N ARG A 49 -17.27 -21.15 -27.81
CA ARG A 49 -18.08 -21.35 -26.61
C ARG A 49 -17.21 -21.31 -25.35
N THR A 50 -17.71 -20.60 -24.35
CA THR A 50 -17.35 -20.68 -22.93
C THR A 50 -17.65 -22.08 -22.34
N ILE A 51 -16.71 -22.62 -21.56
CA ILE A 51 -16.90 -23.79 -20.67
C ILE A 51 -16.44 -23.39 -19.27
N PRO A 52 -17.12 -23.81 -18.18
CA PRO A 52 -16.97 -23.24 -16.84
C PRO A 52 -15.88 -23.91 -16.00
N SER A 53 -15.41 -23.14 -15.01
CA SER A 53 -14.46 -23.51 -13.95
C SER A 53 -15.00 -24.61 -13.02
N PRO A 54 -14.17 -25.55 -12.54
CA PRO A 54 -14.49 -26.36 -11.37
C PRO A 54 -13.91 -25.70 -10.11
N SER A 55 -14.81 -25.35 -9.19
CA SER A 55 -14.55 -25.18 -7.77
C SER A 55 -14.36 -26.55 -7.10
N GLN A 56 -13.40 -26.67 -6.19
CA GLN A 56 -13.57 -27.29 -4.85
C GLN A 56 -12.27 -27.37 -4.04
N THR A 57 -12.32 -26.73 -2.86
CA THR A 57 -11.90 -27.21 -1.53
C THR A 57 -10.68 -28.12 -1.38
N MET A 58 -9.68 -27.66 -0.63
CA MET A 58 -9.04 -28.46 0.44
C MET A 58 -8.76 -27.58 1.67
N ARG A 59 -9.31 -28.03 2.81
CA ARG A 59 -8.90 -27.62 4.15
C ARG A 59 -7.53 -28.23 4.44
N GLU A 60 -6.60 -27.45 4.96
CA GLU A 60 -5.47 -27.97 5.73
C GLU A 60 -5.39 -27.26 7.08
N GLN A 61 -5.18 -28.06 8.13
CA GLN A 61 -5.04 -27.65 9.52
C GLN A 61 -3.68 -26.98 9.75
N PRO A 62 -3.56 -26.01 10.67
CA PRO A 62 -2.28 -25.39 10.97
C PRO A 62 -1.43 -26.26 11.89
N SER A 63 -0.15 -26.35 11.54
CA SER A 63 0.91 -26.95 12.36
C SER A 63 1.31 -26.00 13.49
N THR A 64 1.52 -26.60 14.65
CA THR A 64 1.92 -25.99 15.92
C THR A 64 3.28 -25.31 15.83
N VAL A 65 3.31 -24.01 16.04
CA VAL A 65 4.52 -23.26 16.43
C VAL A 65 4.19 -22.49 17.70
N GLN A 66 5.02 -22.67 18.72
CA GLN A 66 4.86 -22.16 20.08
C GLN A 66 4.67 -20.65 20.10
N SER A 67 3.51 -20.23 20.60
CA SER A 67 3.18 -18.86 20.96
C SER A 67 3.90 -18.46 22.24
N ILE A 68 4.57 -17.31 22.20
CA ILE A 68 4.89 -16.56 23.42
C ILE A 68 3.60 -15.82 23.80
N ASP A 69 3.04 -16.19 24.94
CA ASP A 69 1.82 -15.63 25.50
C ASP A 69 1.96 -14.13 25.78
N SER A 70 1.06 -13.35 25.19
CA SER A 70 0.78 -11.96 25.60
C SER A 70 -0.74 -11.78 25.81
N ALA A 71 -1.38 -12.80 26.39
CA ALA A 71 -2.83 -12.88 26.58
C ALA A 71 -3.30 -12.53 28.01
N ASP A 72 -2.38 -12.18 28.93
CA ASP A 72 -2.70 -12.08 30.37
C ASP A 72 -3.36 -10.77 30.83
N VAL A 73 -3.65 -9.82 29.92
CA VAL A 73 -4.21 -8.51 30.33
C VAL A 73 -5.72 -8.39 30.02
N LEU A 74 -6.21 -9.06 28.97
CA LEU A 74 -7.60 -8.93 28.50
C LEU A 74 -8.65 -9.73 29.31
N THR A 75 -8.23 -10.73 30.10
CA THR A 75 -9.12 -11.49 30.99
C THR A 75 -9.54 -10.67 32.23
N THR A 76 -8.74 -9.70 32.66
CA THR A 76 -9.03 -8.96 33.90
C THR A 76 -10.17 -7.94 33.77
N VAL A 77 -10.60 -7.58 32.56
CA VAL A 77 -11.70 -6.61 32.33
C VAL A 77 -13.00 -7.30 31.88
N ASN A 78 -12.93 -8.49 31.29
CA ASN A 78 -14.11 -9.21 30.80
C ASN A 78 -14.71 -10.23 31.80
N ASP A 79 -13.97 -10.64 32.85
CA ASP A 79 -14.43 -11.65 33.83
C ASP A 79 -15.15 -11.08 35.07
N LYS A 80 -15.74 -9.89 34.98
CA LYS A 80 -16.69 -9.39 36.00
C LYS A 80 -18.04 -9.09 35.40
N LYS A 81 -18.78 -10.16 35.07
CA LYS A 81 -20.23 -10.14 35.08
C LYS A 81 -20.72 -11.06 36.20
N GLU A 82 -21.70 -10.54 36.93
CA GLU A 82 -22.56 -11.24 37.90
C GLU A 82 -21.89 -11.52 39.26
N ASP A 83 -21.84 -10.47 40.09
CA ASP A 83 -22.41 -10.47 41.45
C ASP A 83 -21.79 -9.32 42.26
N ASN A 84 -22.51 -8.19 42.30
CA ASN A 84 -22.69 -7.30 43.45
C ASN A 84 -23.31 -5.98 42.96
N GLU A 85 -24.63 -5.93 43.07
CA GLU A 85 -25.40 -4.69 43.10
C GLU A 85 -24.99 -3.89 44.35
N GLU A 86 -24.03 -2.99 44.21
CA GLU A 86 -23.97 -1.80 45.05
C GLU A 86 -23.79 -0.57 44.17
N VAL A 87 -24.87 0.21 44.17
CA VAL A 87 -25.18 1.32 43.26
C VAL A 87 -24.27 2.50 43.57
N MET A 88 -23.23 2.72 42.76
CA MET A 88 -22.65 4.05 42.57
C MET A 88 -23.47 4.78 41.50
N LYS A 89 -24.59 5.37 41.92
CA LYS A 89 -25.23 6.46 41.20
C LYS A 89 -24.51 7.73 41.59
N GLU A 90 -23.80 8.35 40.66
CA GLU A 90 -23.83 9.81 40.49
C GLU A 90 -23.32 10.18 39.10
N GLU A 91 -24.05 11.13 38.51
CA GLU A 91 -24.06 11.52 37.11
C GLU A 91 -22.74 12.19 36.68
N HIS A 92 -22.07 11.64 35.68
CA HIS A 92 -21.26 12.45 34.76
C HIS A 92 -21.53 11.97 33.35
N ILE A 93 -22.67 12.39 32.81
CA ILE A 93 -22.84 12.49 31.37
C ILE A 93 -21.77 13.49 30.93
N ALA A 94 -20.66 13.00 30.38
CA ALA A 94 -19.77 13.83 29.59
C ALA A 94 -20.67 14.48 28.53
N GLU A 95 -20.83 15.80 28.58
CA GLU A 95 -21.66 16.51 27.62
C GLU A 95 -21.29 16.04 26.21
N ILE A 96 -22.28 15.55 25.46
CA ILE A 96 -22.07 15.01 24.11
C ILE A 96 -21.46 16.12 23.24
N LEU A 97 -20.15 16.12 23.07
CA LEU A 97 -19.45 17.07 22.23
C LEU A 97 -19.85 16.83 20.76
N ASP A 98 -20.07 17.89 20.00
CA ASP A 98 -20.32 17.76 18.56
C ASP A 98 -19.00 17.51 17.84
N PHE A 99 -18.79 16.25 17.45
CA PHE A 99 -17.62 15.76 16.72
C PHE A 99 -17.97 15.28 15.31
N ARG A 100 -19.12 15.69 14.78
CA ARG A 100 -19.60 15.19 13.48
C ARG A 100 -18.60 15.42 12.36
N ARG A 101 -18.01 16.62 12.31
CA ARG A 101 -17.10 17.03 11.24
C ARG A 101 -15.64 16.75 11.55
N HIS A 102 -15.22 16.99 12.79
CA HIS A 102 -13.80 16.97 13.18
C HIS A 102 -13.57 16.05 14.38
N TRP A 103 -12.68 15.08 14.21
CA TRP A 103 -12.23 14.18 15.28
C TRP A 103 -10.93 13.42 14.92
N ASP A 104 -10.05 14.04 14.15
CA ASP A 104 -8.71 13.48 13.90
C ASP A 104 -7.71 13.88 14.99
N ALA A 105 -6.46 13.45 14.85
CA ALA A 105 -5.42 13.71 15.83
C ALA A 105 -5.04 15.20 15.92
N ASP A 106 -4.99 15.90 14.78
CA ASP A 106 -4.61 17.31 14.72
C ASP A 106 -5.69 18.21 15.33
N TRP A 107 -6.96 17.88 15.11
CA TRP A 107 -8.08 18.51 15.81
C TRP A 107 -7.96 18.35 17.33
N ARG A 108 -7.65 17.15 17.83
CA ARG A 108 -7.46 16.91 19.28
C ARG A 108 -6.24 17.66 19.82
N ALA A 109 -5.14 17.71 19.07
CA ALA A 109 -3.94 18.45 19.45
C ALA A 109 -4.22 19.97 19.55
N GLY A 110 -4.87 20.56 18.54
CA GLY A 110 -5.22 21.98 18.54
C GLY A 110 -6.17 22.36 19.67
N ASN A 111 -7.19 21.54 19.96
CA ASN A 111 -8.09 21.76 21.10
C ASN A 111 -7.39 21.54 22.47
N THR A 112 -6.38 20.67 22.54
CA THR A 112 -5.56 20.51 23.75
C THR A 112 -4.64 21.72 23.98
N GLU A 113 -4.08 22.31 22.92
CA GLU A 113 -3.32 23.56 23.03
C GLU A 113 -4.23 24.73 23.42
N ALA A 114 -5.44 24.82 22.85
CA ALA A 114 -6.44 25.78 23.29
C ALA A 114 -6.75 25.64 24.78
N ALA A 115 -6.91 24.41 25.27
CA ALA A 115 -7.12 24.16 26.70
C ALA A 115 -5.96 24.68 27.58
N LYS A 116 -4.70 24.56 27.12
CA LYS A 116 -3.54 25.14 27.84
C LYS A 116 -3.65 26.66 27.95
N ARG A 117 -4.04 27.34 26.87
CA ARG A 117 -4.23 28.80 26.86
C ARG A 117 -5.41 29.24 27.71
N VAL A 118 -6.48 28.44 27.78
CA VAL A 118 -7.62 28.70 28.68
C VAL A 118 -7.14 28.68 30.13
N GLU A 119 -6.43 27.64 30.56
CA GLU A 119 -5.95 27.56 31.95
C GLU A 119 -4.91 28.63 32.29
N GLU A 120 -4.00 28.95 31.37
CA GLU A 120 -3.07 30.06 31.55
C GLU A 120 -3.82 31.39 31.76
N ALA A 121 -4.83 31.66 30.93
CA ALA A 121 -5.64 32.87 31.04
C ALA A 121 -6.50 32.91 32.32
N LEU A 122 -7.02 31.77 32.78
CA LEU A 122 -7.71 31.68 34.06
C LEU A 122 -6.79 31.99 35.24
N ASN A 123 -5.56 31.44 35.24
CA ASN A 123 -4.57 31.68 36.29
C ASN A 123 -4.09 33.13 36.33
N ASN A 124 -3.99 33.79 35.17
CA ASN A 124 -3.57 35.17 35.05
C ASN A 124 -4.74 36.18 35.13
N ASN A 125 -5.98 35.70 35.25
CA ASN A 125 -7.21 36.50 35.21
C ASN A 125 -7.31 37.39 33.95
N GLU A 126 -6.95 36.82 32.80
CA GLU A 126 -6.99 37.48 31.50
C GLU A 126 -8.35 37.31 30.82
N HIS A 127 -8.65 38.21 29.88
CA HIS A 127 -9.84 38.16 29.03
C HIS A 127 -9.42 37.75 27.62
N LYS A 128 -9.86 36.57 27.17
CA LYS A 128 -9.46 36.02 25.87
C LYS A 128 -10.58 35.23 25.20
N LEU A 129 -10.60 35.32 23.88
CA LEU A 129 -11.30 34.39 23.01
C LEU A 129 -10.26 33.51 22.30
N ILE A 130 -10.37 32.20 22.48
CA ILE A 130 -9.53 31.23 21.75
C ILE A 130 -10.43 30.50 20.76
N VAL A 131 -9.99 30.38 19.50
CA VAL A 131 -10.76 29.69 18.44
C VAL A 131 -9.86 28.69 17.75
N VAL A 132 -10.30 27.43 17.70
CA VAL A 132 -9.69 26.36 16.89
C VAL A 132 -10.62 26.10 15.72
N ALA A 133 -10.18 26.39 14.50
CA ALA A 133 -11.05 26.32 13.32
C ALA A 133 -10.39 25.64 12.13
N TYR A 134 -11.19 24.89 11.38
CA TYR A 134 -10.81 24.28 10.12
C TYR A 134 -10.69 25.33 9.01
N ASN A 135 -9.62 25.22 8.22
CA ASN A 135 -9.38 25.97 6.98
C ASN A 135 -9.74 27.47 7.06
N SER A 136 -9.02 28.21 7.91
CA SER A 136 -9.17 29.66 8.10
C SER A 136 -8.74 30.53 6.90
N SER A 137 -8.40 29.92 5.75
CA SER A 137 -7.93 30.64 4.57
C SER A 137 -8.95 31.67 4.05
N GLU A 138 -10.24 31.42 4.26
CA GLU A 138 -11.31 32.37 3.92
C GLU A 138 -11.25 33.67 4.74
N TRP A 139 -10.62 33.64 5.91
CA TRP A 139 -10.44 34.81 6.77
C TRP A 139 -9.16 35.57 6.42
N LYS A 140 -8.17 34.87 5.85
CA LYS A 140 -6.90 35.44 5.41
C LYS A 140 -7.12 36.19 4.08
N ASN A 141 -6.82 37.49 4.06
CA ASN A 141 -6.91 38.39 2.90
C ASN A 141 -8.28 39.00 2.55
N VAL A 142 -9.26 38.97 3.45
CA VAL A 142 -10.50 39.74 3.25
C VAL A 142 -10.20 41.24 3.38
N LYS A 143 -10.19 41.97 2.26
CA LYS A 143 -9.99 43.43 2.24
C LYS A 143 -11.25 44.17 2.72
N ASP A 144 -11.24 44.52 4.00
CA ASP A 144 -11.66 45.76 4.69
C ASP A 144 -12.73 46.74 4.14
N GLU A 145 -13.55 46.43 3.13
CA GLU A 145 -14.54 47.42 2.61
C GLU A 145 -15.90 47.41 3.33
N TYR A 146 -16.18 46.49 4.26
CA TYR A 146 -17.54 46.34 4.84
C TYR A 146 -17.69 46.24 6.37
N TYR A 147 -16.60 46.21 7.17
CA TYR A 147 -16.71 46.01 8.62
C TYR A 147 -16.44 47.30 9.42
N PHE A 148 -17.51 47.93 9.92
CA PHE A 148 -17.47 49.24 10.58
C PHE A 148 -17.06 49.23 12.08
N SER A 149 -16.72 48.08 12.68
CA SER A 149 -16.41 47.99 14.12
C SER A 149 -15.02 47.43 14.42
N ASN A 150 -14.28 48.08 15.32
CA ASN A 150 -12.97 47.62 15.80
C ASN A 150 -12.99 46.25 16.51
N PHE A 151 -14.18 45.73 16.85
CA PHE A 151 -14.39 44.46 17.55
C PHE A 151 -14.78 43.29 16.62
N SER A 152 -14.71 43.48 15.30
CA SER A 152 -15.02 42.43 14.32
C SER A 152 -13.96 41.33 14.34
N PHE A 153 -14.39 40.07 14.47
CA PHE A 153 -13.48 38.91 14.48
C PHE A 153 -12.56 38.83 13.26
N ILE A 154 -13.05 39.14 12.05
CA ILE A 154 -12.23 39.09 10.82
C ILE A 154 -11.11 40.14 10.88
N LYS A 155 -11.41 41.34 11.40
CA LYS A 155 -10.41 42.39 11.59
C LYS A 155 -9.36 41.97 12.62
N LEU A 156 -9.80 41.38 13.73
CA LEU A 156 -8.91 40.88 14.78
C LEU A 156 -8.02 39.77 14.21
N VAL A 157 -8.57 38.72 13.60
CA VAL A 157 -7.79 37.60 13.04
C VAL A 157 -6.79 38.02 11.96
N ASN A 158 -6.98 39.15 11.29
CA ASN A 158 -6.02 39.70 10.33
C ASN A 158 -5.00 40.68 10.93
N ASP A 159 -5.10 41.03 12.22
CA ASP A 159 -4.07 41.79 12.92
C ASP A 159 -2.82 40.91 13.09
N ASP A 160 -1.65 41.49 12.79
CA ASP A 160 -0.34 40.84 12.88
C ASP A 160 0.06 40.56 14.34
N ASN A 161 -0.57 41.23 15.32
CA ASN A 161 -0.29 41.07 16.74
C ASN A 161 -1.04 39.89 17.40
N ILE A 162 -1.89 39.19 16.66
CA ILE A 162 -2.66 38.04 17.18
C ILE A 162 -1.80 36.78 17.11
N ILE A 163 -1.82 36.00 18.19
CA ILE A 163 -1.15 34.70 18.21
C ILE A 163 -1.95 33.72 17.34
N LYS A 164 -1.27 33.13 16.36
CA LYS A 164 -1.82 32.16 15.40
C LYS A 164 -0.91 30.94 15.38
N GLU A 165 -1.49 29.77 15.54
CA GLU A 165 -0.76 28.49 15.55
C GLU A 165 -1.45 27.49 14.61
N GLU A 166 -0.67 26.73 13.86
CA GLU A 166 -1.15 25.84 12.81
C GLU A 166 -1.02 24.37 13.23
N PHE A 167 -2.08 23.60 12.99
CA PHE A 167 -2.20 22.17 13.27
C PHE A 167 -2.75 21.49 12.01
N ASP A 168 -1.89 21.25 11.03
CA ASP A 168 -2.26 20.78 9.69
C ASP A 168 -3.38 21.62 9.05
N GLU A 169 -4.60 21.09 8.89
CA GLU A 169 -5.72 21.83 8.30
C GLU A 169 -6.44 22.77 9.30
N TYR A 170 -6.03 22.78 10.57
CA TYR A 170 -6.64 23.55 11.64
C TYR A 170 -5.76 24.72 12.10
N TRP A 171 -6.40 25.79 12.53
CA TRP A 171 -5.73 26.99 13.04
C TRP A 171 -6.28 27.36 14.41
N LEU A 172 -5.37 27.68 15.33
CA LEU A 172 -5.67 28.26 16.63
C LEU A 172 -5.45 29.77 16.58
N PHE A 173 -6.43 30.54 17.05
CA PHE A 173 -6.39 31.99 17.17
C PHE A 173 -6.59 32.41 18.63
N GLU A 174 -5.74 33.30 19.14
CA GLU A 174 -5.88 33.86 20.49
C GLU A 174 -6.11 35.38 20.44
N ILE A 175 -7.33 35.80 20.73
CA ILE A 175 -7.77 37.20 20.69
C ILE A 175 -7.88 37.73 22.12
N ARG A 176 -7.17 38.81 22.43
CA ARG A 176 -7.14 39.43 23.77
C ARG A 176 -8.00 40.68 23.81
N ASP A 177 -9.30 40.51 24.00
CA ASP A 177 -10.24 41.62 24.16
C ASP A 177 -11.34 41.26 25.17
N LYS A 178 -11.96 42.28 25.76
CA LYS A 178 -13.10 42.11 26.68
C LYS A 178 -14.41 41.87 25.94
N LEU A 179 -14.54 42.40 24.73
CA LEU A 179 -15.73 42.30 23.90
C LEU A 179 -15.35 41.92 22.47
N ILE A 180 -15.86 40.80 21.99
CA ILE A 180 -15.68 40.35 20.61
C ILE A 180 -17.04 40.22 19.94
N ILE A 181 -17.16 40.73 18.71
CA ILE A 181 -18.38 40.68 17.92
C ILE A 181 -18.16 39.80 16.69
N LEU A 182 -18.94 38.72 16.59
CA LEU A 182 -19.08 37.91 15.39
C LEU A 182 -20.21 38.50 14.54
N ASP A 183 -19.94 38.78 13.28
CA ASP A 183 -20.90 39.37 12.34
C ASP A 183 -20.69 38.75 10.96
N ASN A 184 -21.72 38.10 10.42
CA ASN A 184 -21.71 37.48 9.10
C ASN A 184 -20.50 36.54 8.84
N ILE A 185 -20.24 35.64 9.78
CA ILE A 185 -19.09 34.72 9.74
C ILE A 185 -19.50 33.28 10.03
N CYS A 186 -18.92 32.33 9.30
CA CYS A 186 -18.97 30.91 9.61
C CYS A 186 -17.67 30.47 10.29
N ILE A 187 -17.77 29.88 11.49
CA ILE A 187 -16.68 29.24 12.21
C ILE A 187 -16.94 27.73 12.23
N ASP A 188 -16.20 27.01 11.38
CA ASP A 188 -16.17 25.55 11.41
C ASP A 188 -15.11 25.09 12.43
N GLY A 189 -15.45 25.20 13.72
CA GLY A 189 -14.46 25.21 14.78
C GLY A 189 -15.02 25.24 16.19
N SER A 190 -14.15 25.00 17.16
CA SER A 190 -14.41 25.12 18.59
C SER A 190 -13.99 26.50 19.11
N ILE A 191 -14.81 27.08 19.97
CA ILE A 191 -14.62 28.43 20.53
C ILE A 191 -14.53 28.32 22.04
N TYR A 192 -13.58 29.05 22.64
CA TYR A 192 -13.39 29.11 24.08
C TYR A 192 -13.46 30.57 24.55
N ILE A 193 -14.48 30.87 25.36
CA ILE A 193 -14.77 32.18 25.91
C ILE A 193 -14.20 32.26 27.33
N VAL A 194 -13.05 32.94 27.47
CA VAL A 194 -12.30 33.03 28.73
C VAL A 194 -12.47 34.42 29.34
N ASN A 195 -13.35 34.53 30.34
CA ASN A 195 -13.67 35.78 31.05
C ASN A 195 -14.04 36.99 30.15
N CYS A 196 -14.37 36.79 28.87
CA CYS A 196 -14.73 37.85 27.94
C CYS A 196 -16.19 37.73 27.48
N GLU A 197 -16.69 38.75 26.79
CA GLU A 197 -18.01 38.77 26.17
C GLU A 197 -17.91 38.49 24.67
N LEU A 198 -18.62 37.46 24.21
CA LEU A 198 -18.80 37.14 22.79
C LEU A 198 -20.24 37.46 22.38
N GLN A 199 -20.39 38.35 21.39
CA GLN A 199 -21.69 38.71 20.82
C GLN A 199 -21.81 38.22 19.38
N CYS A 200 -22.83 37.42 19.10
CA CYS A 200 -23.15 36.96 17.75
C CYS A 200 -24.30 37.78 17.16
N LYS A 201 -24.00 38.50 16.07
CA LYS A 201 -24.98 39.22 15.25
C LYS A 201 -25.59 38.30 14.19
N LYS A 202 -26.21 38.90 13.17
CA LYS A 202 -26.83 38.19 12.04
C LYS A 202 -25.85 37.32 11.27
N ASN A 203 -26.34 36.20 10.77
CA ASN A 203 -25.61 35.27 9.88
C ASN A 203 -24.30 34.70 10.45
N VAL A 204 -24.19 34.49 11.77
CA VAL A 204 -23.06 33.78 12.39
C VAL A 204 -23.33 32.26 12.46
N ASP A 205 -22.53 31.41 11.82
CA ASP A 205 -22.70 29.95 11.88
C ASP A 205 -21.53 29.31 12.62
N ILE A 206 -21.76 28.62 13.74
CA ILE A 206 -20.72 27.93 14.53
C ILE A 206 -21.04 26.44 14.49
N LYS A 207 -20.15 25.65 13.89
CA LYS A 207 -20.42 24.25 13.52
C LYS A 207 -19.88 23.20 14.50
N SER A 208 -19.27 23.61 15.61
CA SER A 208 -18.80 22.68 16.65
C SER A 208 -19.22 23.15 18.04
N ASN A 209 -18.29 23.31 18.99
CA ASN A 209 -18.60 23.50 20.41
C ASN A 209 -18.18 24.89 20.91
N ILE A 210 -19.00 25.50 21.77
CA ILE A 210 -18.62 26.70 22.52
C ILE A 210 -18.33 26.29 23.97
N PHE A 211 -17.11 26.51 24.43
CA PHE A 211 -16.72 26.37 25.83
C PHE A 211 -16.75 27.75 26.50
N ILE A 212 -17.39 27.85 27.66
CA ILE A 212 -17.52 29.09 28.40
C ILE A 212 -16.99 28.92 29.83
N THR A 213 -16.08 29.81 30.20
CA THR A 213 -15.60 29.91 31.59
C THR A 213 -16.62 30.63 32.46
N LYS A 214 -16.49 30.50 33.80
CA LYS A 214 -17.45 31.03 34.77
C LYS A 214 -17.80 32.52 34.59
N ASN A 215 -16.84 33.36 34.17
CA ASN A 215 -17.08 34.79 33.94
C ASN A 215 -17.22 35.15 32.44
N GLY A 216 -17.21 34.16 31.54
CA GLY A 216 -17.49 34.38 30.13
C GLY A 216 -18.95 34.74 29.92
N ILE A 217 -19.23 35.58 28.94
CA ILE A 217 -20.59 35.97 28.54
C ILE A 217 -20.76 35.61 27.07
N PHE A 218 -21.80 34.86 26.75
CA PHE A 218 -22.20 34.57 25.38
C PHE A 218 -23.60 35.16 25.13
N SER A 219 -23.73 35.96 24.08
CA SER A 219 -25.00 36.54 23.67
C SER A 219 -25.20 36.39 22.16
N GLU A 220 -26.43 36.12 21.76
CA GLU A 220 -26.77 35.88 20.36
C GLU A 220 -28.09 36.58 20.01
N GLU A 221 -28.11 37.30 18.88
CA GLU A 221 -29.30 38.02 18.39
C GLU A 221 -30.38 37.07 17.83
N GLU A 222 -29.98 35.97 17.21
CA GLU A 222 -30.86 34.94 16.65
C GLU A 222 -30.63 33.64 17.41
N LYS A 223 -31.61 33.12 18.14
CA LYS A 223 -31.43 31.84 18.87
C LYS A 223 -31.05 30.72 17.89
N LYS A 224 -29.79 30.28 17.92
CA LYS A 224 -29.32 29.08 17.23
C LYS A 224 -29.20 27.94 18.22
N ASP A 225 -29.36 26.72 17.73
CA ASP A 225 -29.17 25.50 18.51
C ASP A 225 -27.67 25.20 18.63
N ILE A 226 -26.94 26.09 19.30
CA ILE A 226 -25.50 25.95 19.53
C ILE A 226 -25.30 25.38 20.93
N LYS A 227 -24.52 24.30 21.00
CA LYS A 227 -24.19 23.67 22.26
C LYS A 227 -23.13 24.49 23.02
N ILE A 228 -23.53 25.03 24.17
CA ILE A 228 -22.67 25.74 25.10
C ILE A 228 -22.28 24.77 26.21
N ILE A 229 -20.98 24.68 26.48
CA ILE A 229 -20.34 23.75 27.40
C ILE A 229 -19.66 24.56 28.49
N GLU A 230 -19.98 24.28 29.75
CA GLU A 230 -19.30 24.93 30.87
C GLU A 230 -17.88 24.38 31.02
N TRP A 231 -16.91 25.28 31.20
CA TRP A 231 -15.51 24.90 31.34
C TRP A 231 -15.28 24.06 32.61
N ASN A 232 -14.63 22.92 32.42
CA ASN A 232 -14.23 22.01 33.48
C ASN A 232 -12.73 21.69 33.33
N THR A 233 -11.90 22.29 34.18
CA THR A 233 -10.44 22.13 34.18
C THR A 233 -10.00 20.67 34.23
N LYS A 234 -10.68 19.83 35.03
CA LYS A 234 -10.31 18.42 35.17
C LYS A 234 -10.53 17.67 33.85
N ILE A 235 -11.69 17.85 33.22
CA ILE A 235 -12.06 17.10 32.01
C ILE A 235 -11.39 17.67 30.77
N TYR A 236 -11.51 18.98 30.54
CA TYR A 236 -11.12 19.63 29.29
C TYR A 236 -9.69 20.17 29.28
N TYR A 237 -8.95 20.06 30.39
CA TYR A 237 -7.53 20.38 30.42
C TYR A 237 -6.67 19.24 30.97
N GLU A 238 -6.84 18.86 32.24
CA GLU A 238 -5.91 17.92 32.89
C GLU A 238 -5.89 16.55 32.20
N ILE A 239 -7.06 16.04 31.80
CA ILE A 239 -7.17 14.73 31.15
C ILE A 239 -6.76 14.81 29.68
N LEU A 240 -7.14 15.88 28.96
CA LEU A 240 -6.76 16.05 27.56
C LEU A 240 -5.24 16.13 27.39
N ILE A 241 -4.54 16.87 28.26
CA ILE A 241 -3.08 16.92 28.22
C ILE A 241 -2.47 15.54 28.43
N LYS A 242 -2.94 14.79 29.44
CA LYS A 242 -2.43 13.43 29.69
C LYS A 242 -2.64 12.51 28.49
N LEU A 243 -3.79 12.61 27.82
CA LEU A 243 -4.09 11.81 26.63
C LEU A 243 -3.22 12.23 25.44
N GLN A 244 -3.04 13.54 25.23
CA GLN A 244 -2.18 14.10 24.19
C GLN A 244 -0.71 13.68 24.37
N ASP A 245 -0.17 13.76 25.58
CA ASP A 245 1.19 13.31 25.90
C ASP A 245 1.37 11.82 25.55
N ILE A 246 0.34 11.00 25.78
CA ILE A 246 0.38 9.58 25.41
C ILE A 246 0.30 9.41 23.88
N GLU A 247 -0.56 10.15 23.19
CA GLU A 247 -0.66 10.12 21.71
C GLU A 247 0.67 10.51 21.04
N GLU A 248 1.36 11.53 21.55
CA GLU A 248 2.68 11.94 21.05
C GLU A 248 3.74 10.85 21.26
N ASN A 249 3.77 10.23 22.45
CA ASN A 249 4.65 9.10 22.73
C ASN A 249 4.33 7.89 21.84
N LEU A 250 3.05 7.61 21.61
CA LEU A 250 2.60 6.55 20.69
C LEU A 250 3.13 6.79 19.28
N ASN A 251 2.95 8.00 18.75
CA ASN A 251 3.43 8.36 17.42
C ASN A 251 4.96 8.22 17.31
N LYS A 252 5.69 8.67 18.34
CA LYS A 252 7.15 8.51 18.40
C LYS A 252 7.57 7.03 18.40
N TYR A 253 7.02 6.21 19.28
CA TYR A 253 7.36 4.79 19.36
C TYR A 253 6.94 4.02 18.11
N PHE A 254 5.83 4.43 17.47
CA PHE A 254 5.37 3.85 16.21
C PHE A 254 6.38 4.09 15.09
N LEU A 255 6.90 5.32 14.96
CA LEU A 255 7.94 5.66 13.99
C LEU A 255 9.26 4.92 14.28
N GLU A 256 9.61 4.73 15.55
CA GLU A 256 10.76 3.93 16.00
C GLU A 256 10.51 2.41 15.89
N LYS A 257 9.32 1.97 15.47
CA LYS A 257 8.88 0.55 15.40
C LYS A 257 9.01 -0.19 16.74
N LYS A 258 8.92 0.53 17.86
CA LYS A 258 8.91 -0.02 19.22
C LYS A 258 7.50 -0.48 19.58
N TRP A 259 7.11 -1.62 19.03
CA TRP A 259 5.74 -2.11 19.11
C TRP A 259 5.25 -2.32 20.54
N ASP A 260 6.10 -2.86 21.43
CA ASP A 260 5.70 -3.15 22.81
C ASP A 260 5.39 -1.87 23.59
N ASP A 261 6.22 -0.83 23.43
CA ASP A 261 5.97 0.49 24.01
C ASP A 261 4.67 1.11 23.46
N CYS A 262 4.38 0.90 22.17
CA CYS A 262 3.10 1.34 21.58
C CYS A 262 1.89 0.66 22.23
N PHE A 263 1.96 -0.65 22.48
CA PHE A 263 0.86 -1.37 23.13
C PHE A 263 0.66 -0.91 24.57
N ILE A 264 1.74 -0.80 25.34
CA ILE A 264 1.70 -0.33 26.74
C ILE A 264 1.05 1.06 26.83
N ASN A 265 1.46 1.99 25.96
CA ASN A 265 0.89 3.33 25.95
C ASN A 265 -0.57 3.35 25.48
N SER A 266 -0.94 2.50 24.52
CA SER A 266 -2.34 2.40 24.05
C SER A 266 -3.26 1.81 25.12
N GLU A 267 -2.78 0.82 25.89
CA GLU A 267 -3.50 0.27 27.04
C GLU A 267 -3.66 1.31 28.15
N LYS A 268 -2.61 2.09 28.43
CA LYS A 268 -2.67 3.20 29.38
C LYS A 268 -3.70 4.25 28.95
N TYR A 269 -3.69 4.63 27.67
CA TYR A 269 -4.68 5.55 27.09
C TYR A 269 -6.09 5.00 27.29
N LEU A 270 -6.35 3.76 26.85
CA LEU A 270 -7.65 3.10 26.98
C LEU A 270 -8.15 3.08 28.43
N LYS A 271 -7.27 2.74 29.37
CA LYS A 271 -7.58 2.69 30.80
C LYS A 271 -8.03 4.06 31.33
N ILE A 272 -7.27 5.12 31.04
CA ILE A 272 -7.62 6.49 31.45
C ILE A 272 -8.99 6.88 30.90
N CYS A 273 -9.25 6.57 29.62
CA CYS A 273 -10.53 6.89 28.98
C CYS A 273 -11.70 6.15 29.61
N ILE A 274 -11.56 4.85 29.90
CA ILE A 274 -12.62 4.06 30.54
C ILE A 274 -12.89 4.56 31.96
N GLU A 275 -11.85 4.79 32.76
CA GLU A 275 -11.97 5.26 34.15
C GLU A 275 -12.58 6.67 34.23
N THR A 276 -12.33 7.52 33.23
CA THR A 276 -12.82 8.90 33.21
C THR A 276 -14.21 9.02 32.62
N PHE A 277 -14.44 8.40 31.46
CA PHE A 277 -15.60 8.68 30.61
C PHE A 277 -16.57 7.49 30.51
N GLY A 278 -16.21 6.33 31.06
CA GLY A 278 -16.95 5.10 30.89
C GLY A 278 -16.71 4.41 29.54
N LEU A 279 -17.28 3.22 29.38
CA LEU A 279 -17.01 2.33 28.23
C LEU A 279 -17.56 2.85 26.89
N ASN A 280 -18.63 3.65 26.93
CA ASN A 280 -19.34 4.12 25.74
C ASN A 280 -19.00 5.60 25.49
N ASN A 281 -17.73 5.91 25.24
CA ASN A 281 -17.25 7.26 24.94
C ASN A 281 -16.35 7.30 23.70
N TYR A 282 -16.37 8.42 22.97
CA TYR A 282 -15.52 8.66 21.79
C TYR A 282 -14.04 8.42 22.05
N TYR A 283 -13.50 8.82 23.21
CA TYR A 283 -12.10 8.58 23.54
C TYR A 283 -11.77 7.09 23.69
N VAL A 284 -12.71 6.28 24.19
CA VAL A 284 -12.55 4.81 24.24
C VAL A 284 -12.58 4.21 22.83
N ALA A 285 -13.45 4.73 21.95
CA ALA A 285 -13.46 4.32 20.54
C ALA A 285 -12.15 4.72 19.83
N THR A 286 -11.59 5.91 20.09
CA THR A 286 -10.25 6.34 19.63
C THR A 286 -9.17 5.36 20.09
N ALA A 287 -9.18 4.98 21.37
CA ALA A 287 -8.23 4.04 21.94
C ALA A 287 -8.26 2.68 21.22
N TYR A 288 -9.46 2.11 21.03
CA TYR A 288 -9.62 0.86 20.31
C TYR A 288 -9.17 0.96 18.83
N ASN A 289 -9.48 2.06 18.15
CA ASN A 289 -8.99 2.30 16.80
C ASN A 289 -7.46 2.34 16.74
N ASN A 290 -6.81 3.02 17.69
CA ASN A 290 -5.35 3.10 17.75
C ASN A 290 -4.72 1.71 17.94
N ILE A 291 -5.28 0.89 18.84
CA ILE A 291 -4.86 -0.51 19.01
C ILE A 291 -5.06 -1.30 17.71
N GLY A 292 -6.18 -1.10 17.00
CA GLY A 292 -6.43 -1.72 15.69
C GLY A 292 -5.38 -1.34 14.65
N ILE A 293 -4.99 -0.07 14.58
CA ILE A 293 -3.92 0.43 13.70
C ILE A 293 -2.59 -0.25 14.04
N LEU A 294 -2.27 -0.43 15.33
CA LEU A 294 -1.05 -1.13 15.77
C LEU A 294 -1.02 -2.59 15.31
N PHE A 295 -2.13 -3.32 15.46
CA PHE A 295 -2.19 -4.71 14.97
C PHE A 295 -2.05 -4.80 13.45
N LYS A 296 -2.63 -3.87 12.70
CA LYS A 296 -2.45 -3.80 11.24
C LYS A 296 -0.98 -3.54 10.89
N ALA A 297 -0.29 -2.66 11.60
CA ALA A 297 1.13 -2.38 11.40
C ALA A 297 2.04 -3.59 11.70
N LYS A 298 1.61 -4.50 12.57
CA LYS A 298 2.25 -5.81 12.83
C LYS A 298 1.82 -6.92 11.88
N GLU A 299 1.12 -6.59 10.80
CA GLU A 299 0.61 -7.56 9.82
C GLU A 299 -0.34 -8.59 10.45
N GLN A 300 -1.11 -8.18 11.47
CA GLN A 300 -2.15 -8.99 12.12
C GLN A 300 -3.55 -8.40 11.85
N PRO A 301 -4.04 -8.44 10.59
CA PRO A 301 -5.29 -7.78 10.21
C PRO A 301 -6.53 -8.35 10.92
N ASP A 302 -6.55 -9.63 11.30
CA ASP A 302 -7.68 -10.22 12.03
C ASP A 302 -7.92 -9.56 13.39
N LYS A 303 -6.84 -9.29 14.15
CA LYS A 303 -6.93 -8.56 15.42
C LYS A 303 -7.27 -7.09 15.19
N ALA A 304 -6.73 -6.49 14.13
CA ALA A 304 -7.07 -5.11 13.78
C ALA A 304 -8.59 -4.95 13.57
N ILE A 305 -9.22 -5.89 12.85
CA ILE A 305 -10.67 -5.95 12.64
C ILE A 305 -11.41 -5.97 13.98
N GLU A 306 -11.06 -6.89 14.89
CA GLU A 306 -11.74 -7.01 16.20
C GLU A 306 -11.78 -5.68 16.97
N PHE A 307 -10.64 -4.99 17.06
CA PHE A 307 -10.55 -3.74 17.79
C PHE A 307 -11.26 -2.57 17.08
N ILE A 308 -11.19 -2.51 15.75
CA ILE A 308 -11.92 -1.48 14.98
C ILE A 308 -13.44 -1.71 15.09
N GLU A 309 -13.91 -2.96 15.09
CA GLU A 309 -15.33 -3.28 15.30
C GLU A 309 -15.82 -2.88 16.70
N LYS A 310 -15.00 -3.05 17.75
CA LYS A 310 -15.31 -2.52 19.09
C LYS A 310 -15.48 -1.00 19.06
N ALA A 311 -14.60 -0.27 18.37
CA ALA A 311 -14.72 1.18 18.20
C ALA A 311 -16.01 1.56 17.45
N ILE A 312 -16.33 0.85 16.35
CA ILE A 312 -17.57 1.09 15.57
C ILE A 312 -18.81 0.82 16.43
N ASN A 313 -18.80 -0.22 17.26
CA ASN A 313 -19.93 -0.54 18.12
C ASN A 313 -20.21 0.56 19.15
N ILE A 314 -19.16 1.17 19.71
CA ILE A 314 -19.31 2.37 20.56
C ILE A 314 -19.90 3.52 19.75
N MET A 315 -19.36 3.76 18.55
CA MET A 315 -19.78 4.85 17.67
C MET A 315 -21.21 4.72 17.14
N ASN A 316 -21.74 3.50 17.02
CA ASN A 316 -23.13 3.26 16.61
C ASN A 316 -24.17 3.77 17.61
N ASN A 317 -23.77 4.06 18.86
CA ASN A 317 -24.64 4.70 19.86
C ASN A 317 -24.79 6.22 19.65
N TYR A 318 -24.06 6.79 18.69
CA TYR A 318 -24.08 8.22 18.36
C TYR A 318 -24.69 8.48 16.98
N GLU A 319 -24.71 9.74 16.56
CA GLU A 319 -25.20 10.12 15.22
C GLU A 319 -24.42 9.39 14.10
N LYS A 320 -25.16 8.92 13.09
CA LYS A 320 -24.65 8.02 12.05
C LYS A 320 -23.65 8.68 11.09
N ASP A 321 -23.76 9.98 10.87
CA ASP A 321 -22.91 10.73 9.94
C ASP A 321 -21.85 11.50 10.74
N ASN A 322 -20.76 10.80 11.07
CA ASN A 322 -19.63 11.35 11.81
C ASN A 322 -18.31 11.02 11.09
N MET A 323 -17.38 11.99 11.03
CA MET A 323 -16.09 11.84 10.37
C MET A 323 -15.28 10.68 10.95
N PHE A 324 -15.31 10.50 12.27
CA PHE A 324 -14.62 9.41 12.92
C PHE A 324 -15.18 8.05 12.53
N ILE A 325 -16.50 7.87 12.46
CA ILE A 325 -17.06 6.58 12.01
C ILE A 325 -16.69 6.29 10.55
N ALA A 326 -16.59 7.31 9.70
CA ALA A 326 -16.07 7.14 8.34
C ALA A 326 -14.60 6.70 8.34
N GLN A 327 -13.77 7.23 9.25
CA GLN A 327 -12.39 6.79 9.43
C GLN A 327 -12.30 5.35 9.93
N LEU A 328 -13.19 4.92 10.84
CA LEU A 328 -13.25 3.55 11.30
C LEU A 328 -13.62 2.59 10.17
N TYR A 329 -14.63 2.91 9.35
CA TYR A 329 -14.96 2.12 8.16
C TYR A 329 -13.81 2.06 7.16
N HIS A 330 -13.07 3.16 6.98
CA HIS A 330 -11.86 3.17 6.16
C HIS A 330 -10.81 2.20 6.72
N ASN A 331 -10.49 2.27 8.01
CA ASN A 331 -9.48 1.41 8.64
C ASN A 331 -9.89 -0.07 8.64
N LEU A 332 -11.18 -0.34 8.82
CA LEU A 332 -11.75 -1.69 8.70
C LEU A 332 -11.59 -2.21 7.27
N GLY A 333 -11.92 -1.39 6.26
CA GLY A 333 -11.75 -1.72 4.85
C GLY A 333 -10.30 -2.02 4.48
N GLU A 334 -9.34 -1.24 4.99
CA GLU A 334 -7.90 -1.53 4.81
C GLU A 334 -7.51 -2.88 5.41
N SER A 335 -8.04 -3.22 6.58
CA SER A 335 -7.75 -4.50 7.25
C SER A 335 -8.30 -5.69 6.45
N TYR A 336 -9.51 -5.58 5.89
CA TYR A 336 -10.05 -6.59 4.97
C TYR A 336 -9.29 -6.69 3.65
N ASN A 337 -8.76 -5.57 3.13
CA ASN A 337 -7.88 -5.60 1.96
C ASN A 337 -6.59 -6.38 2.22
N SER A 338 -5.99 -6.25 3.41
CA SER A 338 -4.82 -7.04 3.82
C SER A 338 -5.12 -8.55 3.88
N LEU A 339 -6.38 -8.93 4.10
CA LEU A 339 -6.86 -10.32 4.03
C LEU A 339 -7.29 -10.75 2.61
N GLU A 340 -7.03 -9.94 1.58
CA GLU A 340 -7.49 -10.16 0.20
C GLU A 340 -9.03 -10.25 0.04
N GLN A 341 -9.78 -9.79 1.05
CA GLN A 341 -11.25 -9.77 1.04
C GLN A 341 -11.79 -8.47 0.43
N HIS A 342 -11.47 -8.25 -0.84
CA HIS A 342 -11.69 -6.97 -1.53
C HIS A 342 -13.17 -6.56 -1.64
N ASP A 343 -14.12 -7.50 -1.68
CA ASP A 343 -15.55 -7.16 -1.75
C ASP A 343 -16.06 -6.49 -0.47
N ILE A 344 -15.62 -6.97 0.69
CA ILE A 344 -15.98 -6.38 1.98
C ILE A 344 -15.33 -5.00 2.10
N ALA A 345 -14.04 -4.91 1.73
CA ALA A 345 -13.31 -3.66 1.74
C ALA A 345 -13.99 -2.58 0.87
N ILE A 346 -14.41 -2.92 -0.35
CA ILE A 346 -15.16 -2.02 -1.25
C ILE A 346 -16.42 -1.48 -0.57
N ASN A 347 -17.25 -2.35 0.02
CA ASN A 347 -18.48 -1.92 0.70
C ASN A 347 -18.20 -0.95 1.86
N LEU A 348 -17.14 -1.20 2.62
CA LEU A 348 -16.73 -0.36 3.75
C LEU A 348 -16.20 1.00 3.30
N PHE A 349 -15.37 1.04 2.24
CA PHE A 349 -14.90 2.30 1.68
C PHE A 349 -16.05 3.12 1.08
N GLU A 350 -17.02 2.49 0.41
CA GLU A 350 -18.21 3.17 -0.11
C GLU A 350 -19.07 3.76 1.02
N LYS A 351 -19.23 3.04 2.15
CA LYS A 351 -19.87 3.59 3.36
C LYS A 351 -19.11 4.80 3.90
N ALA A 352 -17.79 4.71 4.02
CA ALA A 352 -16.96 5.82 4.49
C ALA A 352 -17.07 7.04 3.57
N ILE A 353 -17.01 6.86 2.25
CA ILE A 353 -17.16 7.92 1.25
C ILE A 353 -18.54 8.57 1.37
N LYS A 354 -19.60 7.78 1.49
CA LYS A 354 -20.96 8.31 1.64
C LYS A 354 -21.09 9.25 2.84
N ILE A 355 -20.53 8.86 3.99
CA ILE A 355 -20.55 9.71 5.19
C ILE A 355 -19.74 10.99 4.96
N LYS A 356 -18.54 10.88 4.37
CA LYS A 356 -17.71 12.06 4.08
C LYS A 356 -18.38 13.02 3.10
N LEU A 357 -19.11 12.52 2.11
CA LEU A 357 -19.88 13.33 1.15
C LEU A 357 -21.14 13.99 1.76
N ASN A 358 -21.67 13.42 2.85
CA ASN A 358 -22.74 14.09 3.61
C ASN A 358 -22.20 15.24 4.47
N LEU A 359 -20.96 15.11 4.96
CA LEU A 359 -20.31 16.10 5.82
C LEU A 359 -19.63 17.22 5.04
N PHE A 360 -19.03 16.88 3.90
CA PHE A 360 -18.19 17.76 3.09
C PHE A 360 -18.55 17.68 1.60
N ASN A 361 -17.99 18.58 0.79
CA ASN A 361 -18.14 18.55 -0.66
C ASN A 361 -17.26 17.45 -1.31
N GLU A 362 -17.51 17.14 -2.60
CA GLU A 362 -16.80 16.09 -3.35
C GLU A 362 -15.29 16.34 -3.49
N ASP A 363 -14.86 17.60 -3.42
CA ASP A 363 -13.46 18.02 -3.55
C ASP A 363 -12.72 18.04 -2.19
N HIS A 364 -13.36 17.60 -1.11
CA HIS A 364 -12.75 17.64 0.21
C HIS A 364 -11.59 16.65 0.35
N SER A 365 -10.47 17.12 0.90
CA SER A 365 -9.21 16.34 0.98
C SER A 365 -9.33 15.07 1.81
N SER A 366 -10.20 15.08 2.82
CA SER A 366 -10.47 13.90 3.65
C SER A 366 -10.97 12.68 2.85
N ILE A 367 -11.52 12.86 1.65
CA ILE A 367 -12.06 11.77 0.81
C ILE A 367 -10.94 11.08 0.01
N ILE A 368 -9.85 11.80 -0.30
CA ILE A 368 -8.75 11.34 -1.17
C ILE A 368 -8.22 9.97 -0.73
N ARG A 369 -7.89 9.81 0.55
CA ARG A 369 -7.33 8.56 1.10
C ARG A 369 -8.28 7.38 0.90
N THR A 370 -9.58 7.60 1.06
CA THR A 370 -10.61 6.56 0.90
C THR A 370 -10.87 6.23 -0.56
N TYR A 371 -10.89 7.22 -1.47
CA TYR A 371 -10.95 6.96 -2.91
C TYR A 371 -9.74 6.17 -3.42
N ASN A 372 -8.52 6.51 -2.97
CA ASN A 372 -7.33 5.73 -3.32
C ASN A 372 -7.44 4.27 -2.87
N SER A 373 -7.95 4.02 -1.67
CA SER A 373 -8.10 2.66 -1.13
C SER A 373 -9.21 1.88 -1.83
N LEU A 374 -10.30 2.56 -2.19
CA LEU A 374 -11.37 1.99 -3.02
C LEU A 374 -10.85 1.64 -4.43
N ALA A 375 -10.11 2.55 -5.05
CA ALA A 375 -9.49 2.34 -6.36
C ALA A 375 -8.52 1.14 -6.35
N PHE A 376 -7.67 1.04 -5.31
CA PHE A 376 -6.80 -0.11 -5.10
C PHE A 376 -7.60 -1.41 -4.99
N SER A 377 -8.70 -1.42 -4.24
CA SER A 377 -9.55 -2.62 -4.10
C SER A 377 -10.17 -3.04 -5.43
N TYR A 378 -10.62 -2.08 -6.25
CA TYR A 378 -11.11 -2.35 -7.60
C TYR A 378 -9.99 -2.86 -8.53
N TYR A 379 -8.79 -2.31 -8.43
CA TYR A 379 -7.62 -2.77 -9.19
C TYR A 379 -7.27 -4.23 -8.86
N GLN A 380 -7.24 -4.61 -7.58
CA GLN A 380 -6.97 -6.00 -7.17
C GLN A 380 -8.03 -6.99 -7.65
N LYS A 381 -9.22 -6.50 -8.00
CA LYS A 381 -10.32 -7.27 -8.60
C LYS A 381 -10.30 -7.27 -10.13
N ASP A 382 -9.22 -6.83 -10.76
CA ASP A 382 -9.09 -6.65 -12.21
C ASP A 382 -10.16 -5.71 -12.80
N LYS A 383 -10.81 -4.87 -11.99
CA LYS A 383 -11.79 -3.85 -12.43
C LYS A 383 -11.08 -2.54 -12.75
N ASN A 384 -10.13 -2.62 -13.68
CA ASN A 384 -9.15 -1.57 -13.95
C ASN A 384 -9.78 -0.24 -14.42
N ILE A 385 -10.88 -0.28 -15.18
CA ILE A 385 -11.59 0.93 -15.64
C ILE A 385 -12.17 1.71 -14.46
N THR A 386 -12.80 1.03 -13.50
CA THR A 386 -13.37 1.67 -12.30
C THR A 386 -12.26 2.23 -11.40
N ALA A 387 -11.16 1.48 -11.24
CA ALA A 387 -9.99 1.96 -10.49
C ALA A 387 -9.40 3.23 -11.13
N LEU A 388 -9.27 3.25 -12.45
CA LEU A 388 -8.76 4.38 -13.21
C LEU A 388 -9.60 5.64 -13.00
N GLN A 389 -10.93 5.54 -13.12
CA GLN A 389 -11.84 6.67 -12.88
C GLN A 389 -11.68 7.26 -11.46
N LEU A 390 -11.50 6.41 -10.45
CA LEU A 390 -11.29 6.85 -9.08
C LEU A 390 -9.92 7.50 -8.87
N TYR A 391 -8.86 6.96 -9.47
CA TYR A 391 -7.53 7.58 -9.40
C TYR A 391 -7.47 8.90 -10.16
N GLU A 392 -8.19 9.05 -11.28
CA GLU A 392 -8.32 10.34 -11.99
C GLU A 392 -9.05 11.38 -11.13
N LYS A 393 -10.12 10.99 -10.44
CA LYS A 393 -10.79 11.87 -9.46
C LYS A 393 -9.81 12.33 -8.38
N VAL A 394 -9.06 11.41 -7.78
CA VAL A 394 -8.06 11.75 -6.77
C VAL A 394 -6.98 12.68 -7.31
N LEU A 395 -6.49 12.43 -8.53
CA LEU A 395 -5.53 13.31 -9.20
C LEU A 395 -6.09 14.74 -9.34
N ASN A 396 -7.34 14.88 -9.80
CA ASN A 396 -7.95 16.19 -9.98
C ASN A 396 -8.08 16.97 -8.66
N ILE A 397 -8.52 16.30 -7.57
CA ILE A 397 -8.61 16.92 -6.25
C ILE A 397 -7.22 17.40 -5.78
N ARG A 398 -6.19 16.56 -5.94
CA ARG A 398 -4.80 16.90 -5.57
C ARG A 398 -4.23 18.04 -6.40
N LEU A 399 -4.50 18.07 -7.71
CA LEU A 399 -4.08 19.15 -8.61
C LEU A 399 -4.72 20.48 -8.21
N ASN A 400 -6.03 20.47 -7.92
CA ASN A 400 -6.76 21.66 -7.49
C ASN A 400 -6.22 22.22 -6.16
N LYS A 401 -5.84 21.34 -5.23
CA LYS A 401 -5.35 21.75 -3.90
C LYS A 401 -3.88 22.18 -3.90
N PHE A 402 -3.01 21.39 -4.53
CA PHE A 402 -1.55 21.54 -4.38
C PHE A 402 -0.84 22.10 -5.61
N GLY A 403 -1.55 22.34 -6.71
CA GLY A 403 -0.93 22.72 -7.99
C GLY A 403 -0.35 21.52 -8.71
N ASN A 404 0.74 21.68 -9.47
CA ASN A 404 1.31 20.59 -10.29
C ASN A 404 2.52 19.88 -9.63
N ASP A 405 3.22 20.57 -8.72
CA ASP A 405 4.54 20.17 -8.23
C ASP A 405 4.47 19.74 -6.75
N HIS A 406 3.72 18.67 -6.48
CA HIS A 406 3.52 18.12 -5.14
C HIS A 406 3.68 16.59 -5.11
N ILE A 407 4.26 16.05 -4.04
CA ILE A 407 4.57 14.61 -3.95
C ILE A 407 3.33 13.70 -4.01
N ASP A 408 2.19 14.20 -3.57
CA ASP A 408 0.91 13.48 -3.70
C ASP A 408 0.47 13.29 -5.16
N ILE A 409 0.81 14.24 -6.04
CA ILE A 409 0.50 14.15 -7.47
C ILE A 409 1.37 13.07 -8.11
N ALA A 410 2.65 12.99 -7.71
CA ALA A 410 3.52 11.90 -8.13
C ALA A 410 2.93 10.53 -7.75
N SER A 411 2.38 10.41 -6.54
CA SER A 411 1.70 9.19 -6.08
C SER A 411 0.46 8.87 -6.93
N SER A 412 -0.35 9.87 -7.28
CA SER A 412 -1.50 9.69 -8.18
C SER A 412 -1.07 9.22 -9.58
N TYR A 413 -0.03 9.83 -10.16
CA TYR A 413 0.50 9.41 -11.46
C TYR A 413 1.07 7.99 -11.42
N LYS A 414 1.74 7.60 -10.32
CA LYS A 414 2.18 6.21 -10.14
C LYS A 414 1.00 5.24 -10.14
N CYS A 415 -0.08 5.54 -9.41
CA CYS A 415 -1.28 4.70 -9.40
C CYS A 415 -1.93 4.59 -10.79
N LEU A 416 -2.06 5.69 -11.52
CA LEU A 416 -2.54 5.68 -12.91
C LEU A 416 -1.64 4.85 -13.81
N GLY A 417 -0.31 5.01 -13.71
CA GLY A 417 0.66 4.20 -14.44
C GLY A 417 0.47 2.70 -14.21
N ARG A 418 0.23 2.28 -12.96
CA ARG A 418 -0.07 0.88 -12.61
C ARG A 418 -1.38 0.38 -13.23
N CYS A 419 -2.42 1.21 -13.27
CA CYS A 419 -3.68 0.86 -13.93
C CYS A 419 -3.50 0.70 -15.44
N TYR A 420 -2.81 1.63 -16.10
CA TYR A 420 -2.55 1.53 -17.54
C TYR A 420 -1.68 0.31 -17.88
N ASP A 421 -0.68 0.00 -17.05
CA ASP A 421 0.14 -1.21 -17.18
C ASP A 421 -0.72 -2.49 -17.11
N SER A 422 -1.67 -2.55 -16.15
CA SER A 422 -2.56 -3.71 -16.01
C SER A 422 -3.56 -3.92 -17.14
N ILE A 423 -3.87 -2.89 -17.93
CA ILE A 423 -4.69 -2.99 -19.14
C ILE A 423 -3.85 -3.05 -20.42
N GLU A 424 -2.54 -3.27 -20.28
CA GLU A 424 -1.56 -3.41 -21.36
C GLU A 424 -1.40 -2.16 -22.24
N ASP A 425 -1.82 -0.98 -21.76
CA ASP A 425 -1.48 0.31 -22.38
C ASP A 425 -0.12 0.81 -21.84
N PHE A 426 0.92 0.12 -22.29
CA PHE A 426 2.28 0.29 -21.81
C PHE A 426 2.85 1.70 -22.06
N TYR A 427 2.50 2.34 -23.18
CA TYR A 427 3.01 3.67 -23.51
C TYR A 427 2.41 4.75 -22.60
N THR A 428 1.11 4.67 -22.33
CA THR A 428 0.46 5.58 -21.38
C THR A 428 0.98 5.35 -19.96
N ALA A 429 1.21 4.09 -19.57
CA ALA A 429 1.81 3.74 -18.29
C ALA A 429 3.21 4.36 -18.11
N ILE A 430 4.10 4.20 -19.11
CA ILE A 430 5.45 4.81 -19.11
C ILE A 430 5.35 6.33 -18.98
N ASN A 431 4.44 6.98 -19.69
CA ASN A 431 4.25 8.44 -19.61
C ASN A 431 3.89 8.89 -18.19
N TYR A 432 2.95 8.20 -17.54
CA TYR A 432 2.57 8.51 -16.16
C TYR A 432 3.68 8.22 -15.16
N TYR A 433 4.42 7.12 -15.29
CA TYR A 433 5.58 6.87 -14.44
C TYR A 433 6.68 7.91 -14.63
N LYS A 434 6.94 8.38 -15.86
CA LYS A 434 7.89 9.47 -16.12
C LYS A 434 7.45 10.80 -15.49
N LYS A 435 6.15 11.13 -15.54
CA LYS A 435 5.60 12.29 -14.83
C LYS A 435 5.80 12.18 -13.31
N SER A 436 5.50 11.02 -12.74
CA SER A 436 5.74 10.74 -11.31
C SER A 436 7.21 10.90 -10.94
N LEU A 437 8.11 10.27 -11.71
CA LEU A 437 9.56 10.35 -11.54
C LEU A 437 10.07 11.80 -11.58
N ASN A 438 9.57 12.62 -12.49
CA ASN A 438 9.98 14.02 -12.61
C ASN A 438 9.62 14.81 -11.34
N ILE A 439 8.39 14.64 -10.84
CA ILE A 439 7.93 15.31 -9.62
C ILE A 439 8.74 14.85 -8.41
N ILE A 440 8.98 13.54 -8.25
CA ILE A 440 9.79 13.01 -7.13
C ILE A 440 11.18 13.63 -7.12
N LYS A 441 11.84 13.72 -8.29
CA LYS A 441 13.17 14.35 -8.40
C LYS A 441 13.19 15.82 -8.00
N ILE A 442 12.13 16.57 -8.30
CA ILE A 442 12.03 18.01 -8.00
C ILE A 442 11.64 18.25 -6.54
N CYS A 443 10.65 17.53 -6.03
CA CYS A 443 10.03 17.85 -4.73
C CYS A 443 10.83 17.34 -3.52
N ASN A 444 11.36 16.12 -3.57
CA ASN A 444 12.05 15.53 -2.40
C ASN A 444 13.34 14.77 -2.75
N ASN A 445 13.59 14.50 -4.03
CA ASN A 445 14.75 13.74 -4.52
C ASN A 445 14.98 12.43 -3.74
N ASN A 446 13.89 11.78 -3.31
CA ASN A 446 13.97 10.53 -2.55
C ASN A 446 14.54 9.41 -3.44
N GLN A 447 15.76 9.00 -3.13
CA GLN A 447 16.51 8.01 -3.92
C GLN A 447 15.78 6.67 -3.99
N SER A 448 15.12 6.24 -2.91
CA SER A 448 14.36 4.99 -2.89
C SER A 448 13.18 5.04 -3.87
N ASP A 449 12.41 6.13 -3.86
CA ASP A 449 11.27 6.30 -4.76
C ASP A 449 11.70 6.43 -6.23
N ILE A 450 12.82 7.12 -6.47
CA ILE A 450 13.44 7.24 -7.80
C ILE A 450 13.86 5.85 -8.33
N ALA A 451 14.50 5.03 -7.49
CA ALA A 451 14.90 3.68 -7.89
C ALA A 451 13.70 2.79 -8.23
N VAL A 452 12.60 2.89 -7.46
CA VAL A 452 11.35 2.17 -7.76
C VAL A 452 10.77 2.63 -9.09
N MET A 453 10.73 3.93 -9.37
CA MET A 453 10.24 4.46 -10.66
C MET A 453 11.10 4.03 -11.84
N TYR A 454 12.42 4.07 -11.72
CA TYR A 454 13.29 3.55 -12.76
C TYR A 454 13.06 2.06 -13.01
N TYR A 455 12.92 1.26 -11.95
CA TYR A 455 12.63 -0.17 -12.06
C TYR A 455 11.27 -0.45 -12.73
N ASP A 456 10.21 0.26 -12.33
CA ASP A 456 8.87 0.09 -12.92
C ASP A 456 8.83 0.48 -14.40
N ILE A 457 9.53 1.56 -14.78
CA ILE A 457 9.65 1.98 -16.20
C ILE A 457 10.43 0.93 -16.99
N ALA A 458 11.55 0.45 -16.46
CA ALA A 458 12.39 -0.56 -17.10
C ALA A 458 11.63 -1.88 -17.34
N ARG A 459 10.84 -2.32 -16.35
CA ARG A 459 9.98 -3.51 -16.49
C ARG A 459 9.04 -3.37 -17.68
N ILE A 460 8.41 -2.21 -17.86
CA ILE A 460 7.50 -2.01 -19.01
C ILE A 460 8.30 -2.01 -20.32
N TYR A 461 9.46 -1.34 -20.36
CA TYR A 461 10.34 -1.38 -21.54
C TYR A 461 10.73 -2.81 -21.93
N TYR A 462 11.03 -3.65 -20.95
CA TYR A 462 11.27 -5.08 -21.16
C TYR A 462 10.04 -5.78 -21.77
N HIS A 463 8.84 -5.55 -21.23
CA HIS A 463 7.60 -6.14 -21.76
C HIS A 463 7.31 -5.75 -23.21
N VAL A 464 7.59 -4.50 -23.60
CA VAL A 464 7.46 -4.04 -25.00
C VAL A 464 8.67 -4.39 -25.87
N LYS A 465 9.60 -5.21 -25.36
CA LYS A 465 10.83 -5.69 -26.03
C LYS A 465 11.81 -4.59 -26.42
N GLN A 466 11.76 -3.44 -25.76
CA GLN A 466 12.75 -2.37 -25.86
C GLN A 466 13.85 -2.62 -24.83
N TYR A 467 14.66 -3.65 -25.08
CA TYR A 467 15.63 -4.15 -24.09
C TYR A 467 16.75 -3.16 -23.78
N ASP A 468 17.18 -2.34 -24.74
CA ASP A 468 18.22 -1.31 -24.49
C ASP A 468 17.73 -0.25 -23.50
N ASP A 469 16.49 0.23 -23.65
CA ASP A 469 15.86 1.14 -22.69
C ASP A 469 15.64 0.47 -21.33
N ALA A 470 15.23 -0.81 -21.32
CA ALA A 470 15.09 -1.57 -20.08
C ALA A 470 16.42 -1.68 -19.33
N ILE A 471 17.53 -1.93 -20.03
CA ILE A 471 18.88 -2.00 -19.45
C ILE A 471 19.26 -0.66 -18.84
N ASP A 472 19.13 0.45 -19.58
CA ASP A 472 19.48 1.79 -19.08
C ASP A 472 18.73 2.14 -17.79
N TYR A 473 17.41 1.91 -17.76
CA TYR A 473 16.61 2.22 -16.58
C TYR A 473 16.86 1.24 -15.41
N HIS A 474 17.01 -0.06 -15.66
CA HIS A 474 17.35 -1.02 -14.59
C HIS A 474 18.75 -0.76 -14.01
N GLN A 475 19.73 -0.34 -14.81
CA GLN A 475 21.06 0.06 -14.34
C GLN A 475 20.98 1.26 -13.40
N LYS A 476 20.22 2.30 -13.79
CA LYS A 476 19.97 3.48 -12.93
C LYS A 476 19.31 3.10 -11.60
N ALA A 477 18.34 2.19 -11.62
CA ALA A 477 17.73 1.68 -10.40
C ALA A 477 18.72 0.91 -9.52
N LEU A 478 19.53 0.03 -10.13
CA LEU A 478 20.55 -0.76 -9.43
C LEU A 478 21.63 0.11 -8.78
N GLU A 479 22.14 1.12 -9.50
CA GLU A 479 23.16 2.05 -8.98
C GLU A 479 22.69 2.71 -7.70
N ILE A 480 21.46 3.22 -7.67
CA ILE A 480 20.88 3.85 -6.48
C ILE A 480 20.73 2.83 -5.33
N ARG A 481 20.23 1.63 -5.61
CA ARG A 481 20.04 0.58 -4.61
C ARG A 481 21.37 0.13 -3.99
N LEU A 482 22.42 0.02 -4.79
CA LEU A 482 23.77 -0.30 -4.32
C LEU A 482 24.35 0.83 -3.45
N ASN A 483 24.16 2.08 -3.83
CA ASN A 483 24.62 3.24 -3.05
C ASN A 483 23.91 3.38 -1.69
N ASN A 484 22.67 2.89 -1.59
CA ASN A 484 21.85 2.93 -0.36
C ASN A 484 21.99 1.67 0.52
N SER A 485 22.94 0.78 0.23
CA SER A 485 23.14 -0.52 0.90
C SER A 485 23.72 -0.40 2.32
N ASN A 486 22.91 0.02 3.29
CA ASN A 486 23.27 0.05 4.72
C ASN A 486 22.88 -1.26 5.47
N ASN A 487 23.10 -2.44 4.89
CA ASN A 487 22.82 -3.76 5.50
C ASN A 487 21.33 -4.09 5.79
N ASP A 488 20.37 -3.45 5.13
CA ASP A 488 18.96 -3.85 5.23
C ASP A 488 18.60 -5.01 4.29
N ASN A 489 17.93 -6.04 4.83
CA ASN A 489 17.47 -7.20 4.05
C ASN A 489 16.49 -6.82 2.92
N ASN A 490 15.66 -5.79 3.13
CA ASN A 490 14.72 -5.31 2.10
C ASN A 490 15.45 -4.67 0.91
N ASN A 491 16.53 -3.91 1.15
CA ASN A 491 17.32 -3.39 0.04
C ASN A 491 18.02 -4.52 -0.73
N SER A 492 18.34 -5.62 -0.04
CA SER A 492 18.98 -6.77 -0.67
C SER A 492 18.05 -7.53 -1.64
N ILE A 493 16.73 -7.62 -1.36
CA ILE A 493 15.77 -8.22 -2.31
C ILE A 493 15.58 -7.33 -3.55
N ASP A 494 15.58 -6.01 -3.38
CA ASP A 494 15.47 -5.07 -4.48
C ASP A 494 16.72 -5.10 -5.39
N ILE A 495 17.91 -5.24 -4.80
CA ILE A 495 19.16 -5.44 -5.56
C ILE A 495 19.12 -6.76 -6.34
N ILE A 496 18.64 -7.85 -5.73
CA ILE A 496 18.44 -9.14 -6.40
C ILE A 496 17.54 -8.98 -7.62
N ASN A 497 16.37 -8.34 -7.46
CA ASN A 497 15.41 -8.15 -8.54
C ASN A 497 16.02 -7.32 -9.68
N SER A 498 16.78 -6.26 -9.36
CA SER A 498 17.51 -5.47 -10.36
C SER A 498 18.50 -6.32 -11.16
N TYR A 499 19.31 -7.14 -10.50
CA TYR A 499 20.26 -8.01 -11.19
C TYR A 499 19.57 -9.07 -12.04
N ASP A 500 18.50 -9.68 -11.56
CA ASP A 500 17.77 -10.70 -12.30
C ASP A 500 17.16 -10.14 -13.60
N GLU A 501 16.50 -8.98 -13.53
CA GLU A 501 15.88 -8.32 -14.68
C GLU A 501 16.92 -7.76 -15.67
N LEU A 502 18.05 -7.24 -15.17
CA LEU A 502 19.19 -6.89 -16.03
C LEU A 502 19.76 -8.12 -16.74
N GLY A 503 19.93 -9.22 -16.01
CA GLY A 503 20.43 -10.46 -16.56
C GLY A 503 19.53 -11.01 -17.66
N LEU A 504 18.20 -10.91 -17.49
CA LEU A 504 17.22 -11.24 -18.53
C LEU A 504 17.29 -10.30 -19.73
N SER A 505 17.39 -8.99 -19.50
CA SER A 505 17.46 -8.00 -20.57
C SER A 505 18.72 -8.17 -21.42
N TYR A 506 19.88 -8.38 -20.78
CA TYR A 506 21.13 -8.68 -21.46
C TYR A 506 21.09 -10.00 -22.24
N PHE A 507 20.46 -11.02 -21.67
CA PHE A 507 20.28 -12.30 -22.35
C PHE A 507 19.51 -12.14 -23.66
N ASN A 508 18.45 -11.33 -23.67
CA ASN A 508 17.60 -11.12 -24.84
C ASN A 508 18.27 -10.29 -25.95
N ILE A 509 19.25 -9.45 -25.64
CA ILE A 509 20.09 -8.77 -26.64
C ILE A 509 21.36 -9.58 -27.00
N GLU A 510 21.40 -10.86 -26.59
CA GLU A 510 22.50 -11.80 -26.83
C GLU A 510 23.84 -11.38 -26.19
N ASN A 511 23.81 -10.45 -25.22
CA ASN A 511 24.97 -10.09 -24.41
C ASN A 511 25.10 -11.04 -23.21
N TYR A 512 25.49 -12.28 -23.50
CA TYR A 512 25.55 -13.34 -22.49
C TYR A 512 26.61 -13.09 -21.41
N ASP A 513 27.67 -12.33 -21.71
CA ASP A 513 28.70 -11.98 -20.73
C ASP A 513 28.15 -11.12 -19.58
N GLU A 514 27.45 -10.05 -19.91
CA GLU A 514 26.82 -9.19 -18.89
C GLU A 514 25.64 -9.89 -18.20
N SER A 515 24.91 -10.74 -18.92
CA SER A 515 23.86 -11.58 -18.34
C SER A 515 24.39 -12.51 -17.23
N ILE A 516 25.50 -13.20 -17.50
CA ILE A 516 26.17 -14.07 -16.52
C ILE A 516 26.62 -13.27 -15.30
N LYS A 517 27.29 -12.13 -15.49
CA LYS A 517 27.74 -11.27 -14.36
C LYS A 517 26.58 -10.84 -13.45
N CYS A 518 25.45 -10.47 -14.05
CA CYS A 518 24.26 -10.08 -13.30
C CYS A 518 23.71 -11.26 -12.47
N TRP A 519 23.56 -12.43 -13.08
CA TRP A 519 23.05 -13.61 -12.38
C TRP A 519 24.02 -14.18 -11.34
N GLU A 520 25.33 -14.08 -11.54
CA GLU A 520 26.32 -14.43 -10.51
C GLU A 520 26.21 -13.49 -9.30
N SER A 521 26.01 -12.19 -9.54
CA SER A 521 25.79 -11.20 -8.48
C SER A 521 24.51 -11.48 -7.71
N SER A 522 23.40 -11.76 -8.41
CA SER A 522 22.12 -12.19 -7.81
C SER A 522 22.27 -13.47 -7.00
N LEU A 523 22.93 -14.50 -7.56
CA LEU A 523 23.15 -15.80 -6.90
C LEU A 523 23.88 -15.63 -5.56
N LYS A 524 24.94 -14.81 -5.54
CA LYS A 524 25.71 -14.54 -4.32
C LYS A 524 24.84 -13.98 -3.20
N ILE A 525 23.95 -13.03 -3.52
CA ILE A 525 23.07 -12.42 -2.53
C ILE A 525 21.99 -13.41 -2.09
N LYS A 526 21.36 -14.13 -3.03
CA LYS A 526 20.34 -15.16 -2.73
C LYS A 526 20.87 -16.27 -1.83
N LEU A 527 22.10 -16.73 -2.06
CA LEU A 527 22.75 -17.73 -1.20
C LEU A 527 22.94 -17.23 0.23
N ASN A 528 23.25 -15.94 0.40
CA ASN A 528 23.41 -15.34 1.73
C ASN A 528 22.07 -15.20 2.48
N ILE A 529 21.00 -14.78 1.79
CA ILE A 529 19.70 -14.51 2.42
C ILE A 529 18.90 -15.79 2.63
N PHE A 530 18.77 -16.61 1.58
CA PHE A 530 17.88 -17.78 1.58
C PHE A 530 18.60 -19.09 1.92
N GLY A 531 19.93 -19.09 1.88
CA GLY A 531 20.73 -20.30 2.00
C GLY A 531 20.73 -21.14 0.73
N LYS A 532 21.45 -22.27 0.78
CA LYS A 532 21.70 -23.14 -0.37
C LYS A 532 20.43 -23.80 -0.94
N TYR A 533 19.54 -24.27 -0.06
CA TYR A 533 18.39 -25.10 -0.45
C TYR A 533 17.12 -24.26 -0.58
N HIS A 534 17.14 -23.28 -1.50
CA HIS A 534 15.99 -22.44 -1.83
C HIS A 534 15.64 -22.49 -3.33
N SER A 535 14.35 -22.40 -3.66
CA SER A 535 13.87 -22.49 -5.06
C SER A 535 14.48 -21.40 -5.95
N ASP A 536 14.62 -20.20 -5.42
CA ASP A 536 15.13 -19.05 -6.18
C ASP A 536 16.63 -19.17 -6.48
N VAL A 537 17.39 -19.88 -5.64
CA VAL A 537 18.79 -20.21 -5.89
C VAL A 537 18.87 -21.20 -7.05
N ALA A 538 18.04 -22.26 -7.05
CA ALA A 538 17.96 -23.19 -8.16
C ALA A 538 17.55 -22.50 -9.48
N PHE A 539 16.65 -21.53 -9.41
CA PHE A 539 16.23 -20.76 -10.58
C PHE A 539 17.39 -19.97 -11.20
N VAL A 540 18.21 -19.29 -10.40
CA VAL A 540 19.37 -18.55 -10.91
C VAL A 540 20.44 -19.49 -11.47
N TYR A 541 20.68 -20.63 -10.83
CA TYR A 541 21.54 -21.66 -11.42
C TYR A 541 21.06 -22.11 -12.81
N MET A 542 19.75 -22.31 -13.00
CA MET A 542 19.23 -22.65 -14.34
C MET A 542 19.45 -21.53 -15.36
N ARG A 543 19.29 -20.26 -14.96
CA ARG A 543 19.56 -19.11 -15.82
C ARG A 543 21.03 -19.07 -16.25
N LEU A 544 21.96 -19.18 -15.30
CA LEU A 544 23.39 -19.31 -15.58
C LEU A 544 23.70 -20.49 -16.49
N GLY A 545 23.09 -21.66 -16.24
CA GLY A 545 23.25 -22.86 -17.06
C GLY A 545 22.85 -22.62 -18.52
N SER A 546 21.73 -21.94 -18.76
CA SER A 546 21.30 -21.54 -20.11
C SER A 546 22.28 -20.57 -20.77
N SER A 547 22.76 -19.54 -20.07
CA SER A 547 23.75 -18.61 -20.63
C SER A 547 25.06 -19.32 -21.00
N TYR A 548 25.57 -20.17 -20.11
CA TYR A 548 26.77 -20.95 -20.37
C TYR A 548 26.60 -21.91 -21.55
N PHE A 549 25.44 -22.55 -21.68
CA PHE A 549 25.13 -23.43 -22.81
C PHE A 549 25.16 -22.69 -24.15
N VAL A 550 24.52 -21.52 -24.25
CA VAL A 550 24.48 -20.75 -25.50
C VAL A 550 25.87 -20.24 -25.88
N LYS A 551 26.71 -19.90 -24.90
CA LYS A 551 28.13 -19.54 -25.11
C LYS A 551 29.02 -20.73 -25.50
N GLY A 552 28.53 -21.97 -25.37
CA GLY A 552 29.32 -23.18 -25.61
C GLY A 552 30.20 -23.61 -24.44
N PHE A 553 30.06 -22.99 -23.26
CA PHE A 553 30.76 -23.39 -22.03
C PHE A 553 30.01 -24.52 -21.33
N TYR A 554 29.97 -25.69 -21.99
CA TYR A 554 29.12 -26.81 -21.57
C TYR A 554 29.46 -27.36 -20.18
N SER A 555 30.73 -27.34 -19.75
CA SER A 555 31.12 -27.78 -18.40
C SER A 555 30.48 -26.92 -17.30
N ASN A 556 30.53 -25.59 -17.45
CA ASN A 556 29.87 -24.66 -16.51
C ASN A 556 28.34 -24.79 -16.57
N ALA A 557 27.78 -25.05 -17.75
CA ALA A 557 26.34 -25.26 -17.91
C ALA A 557 25.87 -26.51 -17.15
N ILE A 558 26.61 -27.61 -17.27
CA ILE A 558 26.33 -28.87 -16.53
C ILE A 558 26.40 -28.61 -15.02
N GLU A 559 27.48 -28.00 -14.53
CA GLU A 559 27.65 -27.71 -13.10
C GLU A 559 26.47 -26.89 -12.54
N CYS A 560 26.05 -25.86 -13.26
CA CYS A 560 24.90 -25.05 -12.86
C CYS A 560 23.59 -25.86 -12.84
N CYS A 561 23.31 -26.62 -13.89
CA CYS A 561 22.10 -27.44 -13.96
C CYS A 561 22.08 -28.59 -12.93
N GLU A 562 23.23 -29.18 -12.61
CA GLU A 562 23.36 -30.21 -11.56
C GLU A 562 23.14 -29.61 -10.16
N ASN A 563 23.68 -28.42 -9.88
CA ASN A 563 23.40 -27.70 -8.65
C ASN A 563 21.90 -27.39 -8.50
N ALA A 564 21.26 -26.90 -9.56
CA ALA A 564 19.81 -26.68 -9.58
C ALA A 564 19.03 -27.99 -9.34
N LEU A 565 19.45 -29.08 -9.98
CA LEU A 565 18.83 -30.40 -9.85
C LEU A 565 18.88 -30.89 -8.40
N GLN A 566 20.05 -30.79 -7.77
CA GLN A 566 20.25 -31.22 -6.39
C GLN A 566 19.36 -30.42 -5.43
N ILE A 567 19.27 -29.11 -5.62
CA ILE A 567 18.41 -28.25 -4.80
C ILE A 567 16.94 -28.64 -5.00
N ARG A 568 16.48 -28.75 -6.25
CA ARG A 568 15.08 -29.08 -6.58
C ARG A 568 14.68 -30.46 -6.04
N LYS A 569 15.54 -31.48 -6.14
CA LYS A 569 15.31 -32.80 -5.53
C LYS A 569 15.22 -32.75 -4.01
N THR A 570 15.96 -31.84 -3.37
CA THR A 570 15.97 -31.70 -1.91
C THR A 570 14.71 -30.98 -1.41
N ILE A 571 14.26 -29.93 -2.11
CA ILE A 571 13.10 -29.13 -1.72
C ILE A 571 11.79 -29.85 -2.06
N PHE A 572 11.73 -30.49 -3.22
CA PHE A 572 10.49 -31.06 -3.73
C PHE A 572 10.37 -32.55 -3.41
N GLN A 573 9.40 -32.88 -2.55
CA GLN A 573 9.06 -34.27 -2.20
C GLN A 573 8.32 -35.00 -3.34
N LYS A 574 7.79 -34.26 -4.32
CA LYS A 574 7.06 -34.79 -5.49
C LYS A 574 7.61 -34.16 -6.76
N ILE A 575 7.50 -34.89 -7.87
CA ILE A 575 7.83 -34.39 -9.20
C ILE A 575 7.02 -33.12 -9.49
N ASN A 576 7.69 -32.11 -10.05
CA ASN A 576 7.09 -30.87 -10.51
C ASN A 576 7.74 -30.37 -11.81
N LYS A 577 7.17 -29.32 -12.38
CA LYS A 577 7.61 -28.75 -13.66
C LYS A 577 9.07 -28.27 -13.60
N ASP A 578 9.48 -27.60 -12.52
CA ASP A 578 10.85 -27.11 -12.37
C ASP A 578 11.87 -28.25 -12.40
N LEU A 579 11.59 -29.34 -11.70
CA LEU A 579 12.45 -30.52 -11.70
C LEU A 579 12.54 -31.13 -13.11
N SER A 580 11.41 -31.27 -13.81
CA SER A 580 11.40 -31.82 -15.18
C SER A 580 12.14 -30.91 -16.17
N ASP A 581 11.99 -29.59 -16.07
CA ASP A 581 12.72 -28.63 -16.91
C ASP A 581 14.24 -28.67 -16.66
N THR A 582 14.68 -29.09 -15.47
CA THR A 582 16.10 -29.34 -15.18
C THR A 582 16.63 -30.57 -15.93
N TYR A 583 15.85 -31.65 -15.97
CA TYR A 583 16.20 -32.85 -16.74
C TYR A 583 16.28 -32.56 -18.23
N LEU A 584 15.36 -31.74 -18.76
CA LEU A 584 15.41 -31.30 -20.15
C LEU A 584 16.71 -30.55 -20.45
N ALA A 585 17.11 -29.60 -19.60
CA ALA A 585 18.34 -28.84 -19.79
C ALA A 585 19.57 -29.75 -19.78
N LEU A 586 19.70 -30.66 -18.81
CA LEU A 586 20.83 -31.60 -18.74
C LEU A 586 20.85 -32.55 -19.95
N GLY A 587 19.69 -33.13 -20.32
CA GLY A 587 19.58 -33.98 -21.50
C GLY A 587 20.02 -33.27 -22.78
N ALA A 588 19.57 -32.03 -22.98
CA ALA A 588 19.97 -31.22 -24.14
C ALA A 588 21.47 -30.87 -24.14
N ILE A 589 22.06 -30.55 -22.98
CA ILE A 589 23.50 -30.28 -22.88
C ILE A 589 24.31 -31.54 -23.20
N PHE A 590 23.96 -32.68 -22.62
CA PHE A 590 24.66 -33.96 -22.85
C PHE A 590 24.50 -34.47 -24.29
N GLU A 591 23.32 -34.29 -24.91
CA GLU A 591 23.09 -34.54 -26.34
C GLU A 591 24.06 -33.70 -27.18
N LYS A 592 24.16 -32.39 -26.87
CA LYS A 592 24.99 -31.45 -27.62
C LYS A 592 26.49 -31.77 -27.58
N ILE A 593 27.00 -32.25 -26.45
CA ILE A 593 28.42 -32.65 -26.30
C ILE A 593 28.70 -34.09 -26.74
N GLY A 594 27.71 -34.81 -27.28
CA GLY A 594 27.86 -36.16 -27.80
C GLY A 594 27.91 -37.26 -26.72
N LYS A 595 27.53 -36.97 -25.48
CA LYS A 595 27.42 -37.94 -24.38
C LYS A 595 26.04 -38.60 -24.40
N LYS A 596 25.76 -39.33 -25.49
CA LYS A 596 24.44 -39.90 -25.81
C LYS A 596 23.83 -40.73 -24.68
N GLU A 597 24.61 -41.64 -24.09
CA GLU A 597 24.14 -42.51 -22.98
C GLU A 597 23.61 -41.71 -21.79
N ILE A 598 24.30 -40.64 -21.40
CA ILE A 598 23.89 -39.75 -20.30
C ILE A 598 22.68 -38.91 -20.71
N ALA A 599 22.64 -38.44 -21.96
CA ALA A 599 21.50 -37.70 -22.49
C ALA A 599 20.22 -38.55 -22.46
N ILE A 600 20.29 -39.82 -22.87
CA ILE A 600 19.18 -40.78 -22.81
C ILE A 600 18.67 -40.90 -21.37
N GLN A 601 19.54 -41.10 -20.38
CA GLN A 601 19.13 -41.19 -18.97
C GLN A 601 18.33 -39.96 -18.52
N TYR A 602 18.77 -38.74 -18.86
CA TYR A 602 18.03 -37.53 -18.50
C TYR A 602 16.73 -37.38 -19.29
N PHE A 603 16.66 -37.78 -20.55
CA PHE A 603 15.42 -37.76 -21.31
C PHE A 603 14.41 -38.82 -20.83
N GLU A 604 14.86 -39.96 -20.30
CA GLU A 604 14.00 -40.94 -19.64
C GLU A 604 13.39 -40.36 -18.36
N GLU A 605 14.20 -39.72 -17.52
CA GLU A 605 13.73 -39.05 -16.30
C GLU A 605 12.80 -37.88 -16.62
N LEU A 606 13.09 -37.12 -17.69
CA LEU A 606 12.19 -36.10 -18.23
C LEU A 606 10.84 -36.69 -18.65
N TRP A 607 10.85 -37.78 -19.42
CA TRP A 607 9.63 -38.44 -19.90
C TRP A 607 8.80 -38.93 -18.72
N LYS A 608 9.39 -39.68 -17.78
CA LYS A 608 8.71 -40.15 -16.55
C LYS A 608 8.09 -38.97 -15.79
N ALA A 609 8.85 -37.90 -15.60
CA ALA A 609 8.38 -36.73 -14.87
C ALA A 609 7.20 -36.04 -15.57
N ARG A 610 7.29 -35.81 -16.89
CA ARG A 610 6.23 -35.14 -17.67
C ARG A 610 4.99 -36.02 -17.87
N SER A 611 5.15 -37.33 -17.99
CA SER A 611 4.04 -38.29 -18.00
C SER A 611 3.24 -38.23 -16.71
N GLN A 612 3.91 -38.14 -15.56
CA GLN A 612 3.23 -37.99 -14.27
C GLN A 612 2.54 -36.63 -14.11
N LEU A 613 3.14 -35.54 -14.63
CA LEU A 613 2.62 -34.18 -14.47
C LEU A 613 1.48 -33.84 -15.44
N PHE A 614 1.62 -34.25 -16.69
CA PHE A 614 0.79 -33.77 -17.80
C PHE A 614 0.11 -34.90 -18.58
N GLY A 615 0.49 -36.15 -18.35
CA GLY A 615 0.04 -37.32 -19.11
C GLY A 615 0.79 -37.52 -20.43
N GLU A 616 0.62 -38.72 -21.02
CA GLU A 616 1.28 -39.14 -22.27
C GLU A 616 0.84 -38.34 -23.51
N TRP A 617 -0.33 -37.71 -23.47
CA TRP A 617 -0.90 -36.96 -24.59
C TRP A 617 -0.37 -35.53 -24.70
N ASN A 618 0.36 -35.06 -23.68
CA ASN A 618 0.88 -33.71 -23.65
C ASN A 618 2.08 -33.55 -24.59
N GLN A 619 2.17 -32.42 -25.29
CA GLN A 619 3.25 -32.13 -26.25
C GLN A 619 4.64 -32.17 -25.60
N ASP A 620 4.77 -31.71 -24.35
CA ASP A 620 6.03 -31.71 -23.61
C ASP A 620 6.49 -33.13 -23.26
N THR A 621 5.55 -34.04 -23.01
CA THR A 621 5.79 -35.46 -22.75
C THR A 621 6.16 -36.19 -24.04
N ASP A 622 5.42 -35.94 -25.12
CA ASP A 622 5.68 -36.50 -26.45
C ASP A 622 7.05 -36.04 -26.99
N TYR A 623 7.46 -34.80 -26.70
CA TYR A 623 8.80 -34.31 -27.01
C TYR A 623 9.89 -35.19 -26.39
N ALA A 624 9.82 -35.46 -25.08
CA ALA A 624 10.81 -36.26 -24.38
C ALA A 624 10.91 -37.67 -24.99
N LYS A 625 9.75 -38.28 -25.28
CA LYS A 625 9.66 -39.60 -25.92
C LYS A 625 10.23 -39.63 -27.35
N LYS A 626 9.94 -38.61 -28.15
CA LYS A 626 10.51 -38.47 -29.50
C LYS A 626 12.01 -38.28 -29.47
N ARG A 627 12.55 -37.55 -28.49
CA ARG A 627 14.00 -37.38 -28.36
C ARG A 627 14.71 -38.67 -27.97
N LEU A 628 14.15 -39.44 -27.05
CA LEU A 628 14.67 -40.78 -26.72
C LEU A 628 14.80 -41.66 -27.97
N THR A 629 13.71 -41.82 -28.71
CA THR A 629 13.70 -42.66 -29.91
C THR A 629 14.63 -42.15 -31.02
N GLN A 630 14.85 -40.84 -31.13
CA GLN A 630 15.80 -40.28 -32.09
C GLN A 630 17.25 -40.62 -31.75
N ILE A 631 17.65 -40.43 -30.49
CA ILE A 631 19.04 -40.68 -30.06
C ILE A 631 19.37 -42.17 -30.14
N GLU A 632 18.43 -43.05 -29.75
CA GLU A 632 18.58 -44.51 -29.84
C GLU A 632 18.69 -45.02 -31.29
N ASN A 633 17.93 -44.43 -32.23
CA ASN A 633 17.95 -44.85 -33.63
C ASN A 633 19.20 -44.37 -34.39
N GLU A 634 19.87 -43.31 -33.94
CA GLU A 634 21.16 -42.90 -34.51
C GLU A 634 22.27 -43.94 -34.28
N ASP A 635 22.17 -44.77 -33.23
CA ASP A 635 23.13 -45.84 -32.97
C ASP A 635 22.92 -47.03 -33.93
N TYR A 636 21.70 -47.27 -34.40
CA TYR A 636 21.41 -48.33 -35.38
C TYR A 636 22.01 -48.06 -36.76
N LEU A 637 22.18 -46.79 -37.15
CA LEU A 637 22.78 -46.41 -38.43
C LEU A 637 24.31 -46.47 -38.42
N ILE A 638 24.96 -46.36 -37.26
CA ILE A 638 26.44 -46.40 -37.15
C ILE A 638 26.95 -47.85 -37.00
N ILE A 639 26.12 -48.78 -36.51
CA ILE A 639 26.49 -50.20 -36.35
C ILE A 639 26.29 -51.01 -37.67
N CYS A 640 25.67 -50.41 -38.70
CA CYS A 640 25.38 -51.06 -39.98
C CYS A 640 26.31 -50.67 -41.16
N ASP A 641 27.35 -49.86 -40.91
CA ASP A 641 28.48 -49.63 -41.84
C ASP A 641 29.72 -50.39 -41.35
#